data_AF-A0A174VWL5-F1
#
_entry.id   AF-A0A174VWL5-F1
#
_cell.length_a   1.000
_cell.length_b   1.000
_cell.length_c   1.000
_cell.angle_alpha   90.00
_cell.angle_beta   90.00
_cell.angle_gamma   90.00
#
_symmetry.space_group_name_H-M   'P 1'
#
loop_
_entity.id
_entity.type
_entity.pdbx_description
1 polymer ?
#
loop_
_entity_poly.entity_id
_entity_poly.type
_entity_poly.pdbx_seq_one_letter_code
_entity_poly.pdbx_strand_id
1 'polypeptide(L)'
;MNYLENMGENLELLDLVKKCNVTTYSLRSIRDKNTAIKNLKGLRVELLRVSPSYMRENPCELVKTEVLNHAEAVETINLLGEEDTLNLEEMILLGSFFSEHIPYDPKLLADCVKAVGVREKSKYMRIYYDLLANGKKNLFNSVLRFPRLAAAILQECDSSNEGGFERNLEQFYILDDLADSWDVNRESERIQTFIKILNCPGAMEIYVQAGKYAKSVFLPEARDYSTAAEIVGKTMALLAEKLSKLDPNVMIQSDVYKRYFENASYIKFDQKLLSGYLKNLTDMEPYDAGKSVFWRAGFLGVCTGNRYTKLVYQMAGKANEENLMELVYEAIVDHKNSFLRLMEDNLDLFLQIPYESILFVKDFRKLLNLNTLQKKDILTLLKEDKECRWIYTYNTMDFHGLSGTYTFQELLAVCVQPEWIRKTYAKLDMRVDEKLRRIRQIFRFGSLKENRDPAAIAAALSNESFEDYCTRKGIKDASKSDLFQLMELEQADEKVSSVANAARTEQDVRTILRNRKPELFEMGLDAFKKAFTDLDTDSSWLKEQIEIPKEHLDAFTSFCLDGNASIVHDYYESNYGQQVENVLLIAKATIYGLLDEVKYKDLHKEIGYAITPEQENTWKENITLVDGKVKTGEYTDFVSCMNIGVLPERTCMNYRDGAYNECLLSTFDANKKVIYVTEEDEIIGRAILRLTKLSDEGDKNLHFEDVAEDTPENKENLVVFLERCYKNGFSGKKAAMIYRKLYDLAKRKAELLGAGLVLADDYKTVAELNGLAKKCSYIYVSESKNGKQYLDSLGGNCESGGYYVRGNFFFAS
;
A
#
# COMPACT_ATOMS: atom_id res chain seq x y z
N MET A 1 77.04 -8.92 -34.63
CA MET A 1 76.45 -10.25 -34.87
C MET A 1 74.93 -10.24 -34.70
N ASN A 2 74.35 -9.57 -33.69
CA ASN A 2 72.89 -9.53 -33.47
C ASN A 2 71.97 -8.90 -34.54
N TYR A 3 72.47 -8.24 -35.60
CA TYR A 3 71.59 -7.61 -36.61
C TYR A 3 71.19 -8.58 -37.74
N LEU A 4 72.10 -9.48 -38.15
CA LEU A 4 71.85 -10.46 -39.21
C LEU A 4 71.05 -11.68 -38.71
N GLU A 5 71.33 -12.15 -37.50
CA GLU A 5 70.55 -13.23 -36.85
C GLU A 5 69.10 -12.80 -36.61
N ASN A 6 68.89 -11.59 -36.08
CA ASN A 6 67.55 -11.03 -35.83
C ASN A 6 66.80 -10.74 -37.15
N MET A 7 67.50 -10.43 -38.25
CA MET A 7 66.90 -10.28 -39.58
C MET A 7 66.47 -11.64 -40.18
N GLY A 8 67.27 -12.68 -39.97
CA GLY A 8 66.93 -14.06 -40.36
C GLY A 8 65.71 -14.60 -39.61
N GLU A 9 65.67 -14.42 -38.29
CA GLU A 9 64.52 -14.78 -37.45
C GLU A 9 63.23 -14.02 -37.83
N ASN A 10 63.34 -12.72 -38.18
CA ASN A 10 62.18 -11.94 -38.61
C ASN A 10 61.64 -12.39 -39.98
N LEU A 11 62.52 -12.76 -40.92
CA LEU A 11 62.11 -13.29 -42.22
C LEU A 11 61.46 -14.68 -42.09
N GLU A 12 62.07 -15.55 -41.27
CA GLU A 12 61.51 -16.88 -40.97
C GLU A 12 60.13 -16.78 -40.30
N LEU A 13 59.96 -15.87 -39.35
CA LEU A 13 58.68 -15.61 -38.70
C LEU A 13 57.62 -15.14 -39.71
N LEU A 14 57.95 -14.21 -40.61
CA LEU A 14 57.02 -13.70 -41.62
C LEU A 14 56.59 -14.79 -42.63
N ASP A 15 57.52 -15.66 -43.02
CA ASP A 15 57.21 -16.80 -43.90
C ASP A 15 56.28 -17.82 -43.22
N LEU A 16 56.55 -18.14 -41.94
CA LEU A 16 55.69 -19.04 -41.15
C LEU A 16 54.29 -18.46 -40.89
N VAL A 17 54.19 -17.16 -40.61
CA VAL A 17 52.91 -16.44 -40.43
C VAL A 17 52.05 -16.52 -41.68
N LYS A 18 52.68 -16.33 -42.86
CA LYS A 18 52.00 -16.45 -44.15
C LYS A 18 51.56 -17.89 -44.43
N LYS A 19 52.39 -18.87 -44.08
CA LYS A 19 52.09 -20.31 -44.24
C LYS A 19 50.93 -20.76 -43.35
N CYS A 20 50.88 -20.31 -42.10
CA CYS A 20 49.84 -20.69 -41.14
C CYS A 20 48.59 -19.80 -41.19
N ASN A 21 48.47 -18.89 -42.17
CA ASN A 21 47.37 -17.92 -42.32
C ASN A 21 47.13 -17.04 -41.09
N VAL A 22 48.19 -16.75 -40.32
CA VAL A 22 48.16 -15.81 -39.19
C VAL A 22 48.22 -14.39 -39.72
N THR A 23 47.49 -13.46 -39.10
CA THR A 23 47.51 -12.06 -39.55
C THR A 23 48.77 -11.35 -39.07
N THR A 24 49.24 -10.36 -39.84
CA THR A 24 50.30 -9.46 -39.39
C THR A 24 49.87 -8.59 -38.19
N TYR A 25 48.57 -8.55 -37.89
CA TYR A 25 48.02 -7.88 -36.71
C TYR A 25 48.34 -8.65 -35.42
N SER A 26 48.16 -9.99 -35.39
CA SER A 26 48.47 -10.82 -34.23
C SER A 26 49.95 -10.77 -33.81
N LEU A 27 50.86 -10.46 -34.75
CA LEU A 27 52.29 -10.26 -34.46
C LEU A 27 52.58 -9.16 -33.43
N ARG A 28 51.66 -8.20 -33.27
CA ARG A 28 51.79 -7.10 -32.29
C ARG A 28 51.68 -7.58 -30.84
N SER A 29 51.13 -8.78 -30.64
CA SER A 29 50.84 -9.35 -29.32
C SER A 29 51.77 -10.52 -28.97
N ILE A 30 52.88 -10.69 -29.71
CA ILE A 30 53.88 -11.73 -29.41
C ILE A 30 54.67 -11.35 -28.15
N ARG A 31 54.74 -12.28 -27.20
CA ARG A 31 55.56 -12.14 -25.98
C ARG A 31 57.04 -12.45 -26.23
N ASP A 32 57.32 -13.49 -27.01
CA ASP A 32 58.67 -13.93 -27.37
C ASP A 32 58.73 -14.48 -28.80
N LYS A 33 59.70 -14.01 -29.59
CA LYS A 33 59.81 -14.36 -31.02
C LYS A 33 60.20 -15.82 -31.24
N ASN A 34 61.10 -16.35 -30.42
CA ASN A 34 61.56 -17.74 -30.55
C ASN A 34 60.46 -18.74 -30.22
N THR A 35 59.65 -18.41 -29.22
CA THR A 35 58.44 -19.16 -28.86
C THR A 35 57.41 -19.12 -29.99
N ALA A 36 57.16 -17.96 -30.60
CA ALA A 36 56.26 -17.85 -31.74
C ALA A 36 56.73 -18.68 -32.95
N ILE A 37 58.02 -18.62 -33.31
CA ILE A 37 58.60 -19.44 -34.39
C ILE A 37 58.44 -20.93 -34.08
N LYS A 38 58.74 -21.35 -32.85
CA LYS A 38 58.61 -22.75 -32.40
C LYS A 38 57.15 -23.23 -32.49
N ASN A 39 56.21 -22.42 -32.02
CA ASN A 39 54.79 -22.75 -32.03
C ASN A 39 54.24 -22.86 -33.45
N LEU A 40 54.59 -21.91 -34.35
CA LEU A 40 54.19 -21.96 -35.75
C LEU A 40 54.79 -23.16 -36.50
N LYS A 41 56.02 -23.57 -36.17
CA LYS A 41 56.62 -24.82 -36.71
C LYS A 41 55.89 -26.07 -36.20
N GLY A 42 55.36 -26.02 -34.97
CA GLY A 42 54.61 -27.10 -34.36
C GLY A 42 53.15 -27.19 -34.82
N LEU A 43 52.61 -26.15 -35.43
CA LEU A 43 51.24 -26.10 -35.95
C LEU A 43 51.16 -26.90 -37.27
N ARG A 44 50.30 -27.91 -37.29
CA ARG A 44 50.11 -28.83 -38.43
C ARG A 44 48.88 -28.48 -39.28
N VAL A 45 48.04 -27.60 -38.76
CA VAL A 45 46.74 -27.22 -39.33
C VAL A 45 46.80 -25.77 -39.79
N GLU A 46 46.27 -25.45 -40.97
CA GLU A 46 46.12 -24.08 -41.41
C GLU A 46 44.91 -23.41 -40.74
N LEU A 47 45.11 -22.19 -40.23
CA LEU A 47 44.02 -21.39 -39.64
C LEU A 47 43.22 -20.69 -40.75
N LEU A 48 41.91 -20.49 -40.55
CA LEU A 48 41.12 -19.75 -41.53
C LEU A 48 41.44 -18.26 -41.55
N ARG A 49 41.50 -17.73 -42.78
CA ARG A 49 41.68 -16.30 -43.03
C ARG A 49 40.34 -15.58 -42.98
N VAL A 50 39.98 -15.06 -41.81
CA VAL A 50 38.79 -14.22 -41.61
C VAL A 50 39.15 -12.74 -41.80
N SER A 51 38.38 -12.01 -42.59
CA SER A 51 38.58 -10.56 -42.80
C SER A 51 38.32 -9.77 -41.51
N PRO A 52 39.15 -8.77 -41.14
CA PRO A 52 39.01 -7.99 -39.90
C PRO A 52 37.77 -7.09 -39.80
N SER A 53 36.78 -7.22 -40.68
CA SER A 53 35.66 -6.30 -40.79
C SER A 53 34.64 -6.54 -39.67
N TYR A 54 34.59 -5.59 -38.73
CA TYR A 54 33.60 -5.37 -37.66
C TYR A 54 33.65 -6.33 -36.46
N MET A 55 34.55 -6.10 -35.49
CA MET A 55 34.36 -6.10 -34.01
C MET A 55 35.72 -5.84 -33.33
N ARG A 56 35.75 -5.15 -32.17
CA ARG A 56 37.00 -4.85 -31.42
C ARG A 56 37.64 -6.09 -30.76
N GLU A 57 36.88 -7.17 -30.61
CA GLU A 57 37.33 -8.48 -30.12
C GLU A 57 36.86 -9.53 -31.12
N ASN A 58 37.76 -9.98 -32.00
CA ASN A 58 37.46 -11.03 -32.96
C ASN A 58 37.95 -12.37 -32.37
N PRO A 59 37.05 -13.32 -32.01
CA PRO A 59 37.43 -14.62 -31.46
C PRO A 59 38.47 -15.35 -32.34
N CYS A 60 38.39 -15.24 -33.67
CA CYS A 60 39.33 -15.87 -34.58
C CYS A 60 40.74 -15.23 -34.53
N GLU A 61 40.84 -13.94 -34.21
CA GLU A 61 42.13 -13.27 -34.02
C GLU A 61 42.75 -13.58 -32.65
N LEU A 62 41.92 -13.84 -31.63
CA LEU A 62 42.40 -14.36 -30.34
C LEU A 62 43.05 -15.73 -30.51
N VAL A 63 42.43 -16.65 -31.24
CA VAL A 63 43.03 -17.97 -31.55
C VAL A 63 44.42 -17.83 -32.17
N LYS A 64 44.56 -16.94 -33.16
CA LYS A 64 45.86 -16.67 -33.81
C LYS A 64 46.89 -16.09 -32.83
N THR A 65 46.44 -15.25 -31.91
CA THR A 65 47.29 -14.63 -30.89
C THR A 65 47.75 -15.66 -29.86
N GLU A 66 46.87 -16.56 -29.44
CA GLU A 66 47.19 -17.64 -28.49
C GLU A 66 48.17 -18.65 -29.09
N VAL A 67 48.00 -19.03 -30.36
CA VAL A 67 48.96 -19.91 -31.09
C VAL A 67 50.38 -19.36 -31.05
N LEU A 68 50.55 -18.04 -31.21
CA LEU A 68 51.87 -17.42 -31.20
C LEU A 68 52.53 -17.45 -29.82
N ASN A 69 51.76 -17.56 -28.75
CA ASN A 69 52.23 -17.34 -27.38
C ASN A 69 52.23 -18.61 -26.52
N HIS A 70 51.38 -19.58 -26.81
CA HIS A 70 51.09 -20.73 -25.96
C HIS A 70 51.17 -22.05 -26.73
N ALA A 71 51.98 -23.00 -26.24
CA ALA A 71 52.17 -24.30 -26.90
C ALA A 71 50.92 -25.18 -26.76
N GLU A 72 50.17 -25.00 -25.68
CA GLU A 72 48.90 -25.65 -25.36
C GLU A 72 47.83 -25.33 -26.42
N ALA A 73 47.83 -24.10 -26.94
CA ALA A 73 46.92 -23.69 -28.00
C ALA A 73 47.24 -24.41 -29.33
N VAL A 74 48.53 -24.54 -29.65
CA VAL A 74 49.00 -25.29 -30.83
C VAL A 74 48.60 -26.76 -30.73
N GLU A 75 48.77 -27.37 -29.56
CA GLU A 75 48.40 -28.76 -29.30
C GLU A 75 46.89 -28.97 -29.46
N THR A 76 46.07 -28.11 -28.86
CA THR A 76 44.59 -28.17 -28.96
C THR A 76 44.12 -28.11 -30.41
N ILE A 77 44.65 -27.16 -31.19
CA ILE A 77 44.27 -26.95 -32.59
C ILE A 77 44.68 -28.15 -33.45
N ASN A 78 45.87 -28.71 -33.21
CA ASN A 78 46.33 -29.90 -33.90
C ASN A 78 45.46 -31.14 -33.61
N LEU A 79 44.79 -31.20 -32.46
CA LEU A 79 43.86 -32.29 -32.11
C LEU A 79 42.46 -32.11 -32.74
N LEU A 80 42.12 -30.90 -33.17
CA LEU A 80 40.84 -30.56 -33.79
C LEU A 80 40.83 -30.73 -35.31
N GLY A 81 41.91 -30.31 -35.98
CA GLY A 81 41.96 -30.31 -37.45
C GLY A 81 41.75 -31.70 -38.06
N GLU A 82 40.65 -31.87 -38.79
CA GLU A 82 40.48 -32.91 -39.81
C GLU A 82 40.78 -32.26 -41.17
N GLU A 83 41.57 -32.92 -42.04
CA GLU A 83 41.88 -32.43 -43.40
C GLU A 83 42.57 -31.04 -43.45
N ASP A 84 43.73 -30.93 -42.79
CA ASP A 84 44.72 -29.84 -42.91
C ASP A 84 44.25 -28.40 -42.58
N THR A 85 42.98 -28.17 -42.23
CA THR A 85 42.43 -26.83 -41.94
C THR A 85 41.50 -26.82 -40.71
N LEU A 86 41.54 -25.74 -39.92
CA LEU A 86 40.65 -25.55 -38.76
C LEU A 86 39.41 -24.74 -39.20
N ASN A 87 38.21 -25.24 -38.95
CA ASN A 87 37.01 -24.60 -39.47
C ASN A 87 36.61 -23.34 -38.66
N LEU A 88 35.71 -22.52 -39.24
CA LEU A 88 35.34 -21.22 -38.65
C LEU A 88 34.62 -21.40 -37.32
N GLU A 89 33.88 -22.50 -37.20
CA GLU A 89 33.08 -22.83 -36.03
C GLU A 89 33.96 -23.13 -34.81
N GLU A 90 34.97 -23.98 -35.00
CA GLU A 90 35.99 -24.31 -34.00
C GLU A 90 36.78 -23.05 -33.59
N MET A 91 37.14 -22.20 -34.55
CA MET A 91 37.84 -20.94 -34.26
C MET A 91 37.01 -20.00 -33.37
N ILE A 92 35.69 -19.95 -33.55
CA ILE A 92 34.82 -19.10 -32.72
C ILE A 92 34.72 -19.65 -31.29
N LEU A 93 34.57 -20.97 -31.13
CA LEU A 93 34.49 -21.62 -29.81
C LEU A 93 35.80 -21.47 -29.03
N LEU A 94 36.94 -21.77 -29.67
CA LEU A 94 38.27 -21.60 -29.07
C LEU A 94 38.54 -20.14 -28.71
N GLY A 95 38.23 -19.21 -29.61
CA GLY A 95 38.44 -17.79 -29.36
C GLY A 95 37.66 -17.27 -28.15
N SER A 96 36.43 -17.74 -27.98
CA SER A 96 35.59 -17.39 -26.82
C SER A 96 36.07 -18.01 -25.50
N PHE A 97 36.78 -19.14 -25.55
CA PHE A 97 37.37 -19.75 -24.37
C PHE A 97 38.69 -19.05 -24.00
N PHE A 98 39.51 -18.75 -25.00
CA PHE A 98 40.81 -18.10 -24.80
C PHE A 98 40.71 -16.67 -24.25
N SER A 99 39.60 -15.96 -24.50
CA SER A 99 39.36 -14.64 -23.88
C SER A 99 39.27 -14.69 -22.35
N GLU A 100 39.01 -15.86 -21.76
CA GLU A 100 38.93 -16.04 -20.30
C GLU A 100 40.33 -16.13 -19.64
N HIS A 101 41.38 -16.37 -20.42
CA HIS A 101 42.77 -16.50 -19.96
C HIS A 101 42.99 -17.52 -18.81
N ILE A 102 42.26 -18.63 -18.83
CA ILE A 102 42.36 -19.70 -17.83
C ILE A 102 43.29 -20.85 -18.29
N PRO A 103 43.98 -21.56 -17.37
CA PRO A 103 44.70 -22.79 -17.68
C PRO A 103 43.77 -23.92 -18.13
N TYR A 104 44.20 -24.75 -19.09
CA TYR A 104 43.39 -25.85 -19.60
C TYR A 104 44.22 -27.05 -20.08
N ASP A 105 43.58 -28.22 -20.19
CA ASP A 105 44.13 -29.41 -20.84
C ASP A 105 43.81 -29.41 -22.35
N PRO A 106 44.81 -29.45 -23.24
CA PRO A 106 44.61 -29.35 -24.68
C PRO A 106 43.70 -30.43 -25.28
N LYS A 107 43.78 -31.67 -24.77
CA LYS A 107 42.99 -32.77 -25.28
C LYS A 107 41.54 -32.65 -24.87
N LEU A 108 41.31 -32.29 -23.61
CA LEU A 108 39.98 -32.07 -23.07
C LEU A 108 39.27 -30.90 -23.77
N LEU A 109 39.98 -29.78 -24.02
CA LEU A 109 39.40 -28.65 -24.73
C LEU A 109 39.06 -29.01 -26.18
N ALA A 110 39.91 -29.78 -26.86
CA ALA A 110 39.61 -30.29 -28.20
C ALA A 110 38.37 -31.20 -28.22
N ASP A 111 38.26 -32.14 -27.27
CA ASP A 111 37.09 -33.02 -27.14
C ASP A 111 35.81 -32.21 -26.82
N CYS A 112 35.93 -31.17 -26.00
CA CYS A 112 34.83 -30.25 -25.67
C CYS A 112 34.33 -29.49 -26.91
N VAL A 113 35.24 -28.89 -27.69
CA VAL A 113 34.90 -28.16 -28.92
C VAL A 113 34.20 -29.07 -29.93
N LYS A 114 34.67 -30.32 -30.11
CA LYS A 114 34.03 -31.32 -30.99
C LYS A 114 32.60 -31.64 -30.56
N ALA A 115 32.32 -31.65 -29.26
CA ALA A 115 31.00 -31.99 -28.73
C ALA A 115 29.96 -30.84 -28.84
N VAL A 116 30.38 -29.57 -28.90
CA VAL A 116 29.49 -28.42 -28.70
C VAL A 116 28.72 -27.96 -29.96
N GLY A 117 29.38 -27.66 -31.08
CA GLY A 117 28.77 -27.09 -32.31
C GLY A 117 28.26 -25.63 -32.18
N VAL A 118 27.96 -24.90 -33.28
CA VAL A 118 27.91 -23.41 -33.28
C VAL A 118 26.54 -22.70 -33.33
N ARG A 119 26.39 -21.65 -32.48
CA ARG A 119 26.14 -20.20 -32.75
C ARG A 119 25.74 -19.44 -31.47
N GLU A 120 24.87 -20.02 -30.65
CA GLU A 120 24.50 -19.49 -29.32
C GLU A 120 25.34 -20.09 -28.18
N LYS A 121 26.19 -21.08 -28.50
CA LYS A 121 26.93 -21.90 -27.54
C LYS A 121 28.33 -21.40 -27.18
N SER A 122 28.93 -20.50 -27.96
CA SER A 122 30.32 -20.04 -27.73
C SER A 122 30.51 -19.35 -26.38
N LYS A 123 29.55 -18.49 -25.98
CA LYS A 123 29.56 -17.82 -24.67
C LYS A 123 29.50 -18.75 -23.45
N TYR A 124 29.18 -20.04 -23.64
CA TYR A 124 29.10 -21.03 -22.57
C TYR A 124 30.30 -21.98 -22.57
N MET A 125 31.32 -21.74 -23.41
CA MET A 125 32.47 -22.63 -23.55
C MET A 125 33.22 -22.87 -22.24
N ARG A 126 33.32 -21.85 -21.37
CA ARG A 126 33.91 -22.01 -20.04
C ARG A 126 33.15 -23.04 -19.19
N ILE A 127 31.82 -22.90 -19.10
CA ILE A 127 30.95 -23.86 -18.40
C ILE A 127 31.12 -25.27 -18.98
N TYR A 128 31.07 -25.41 -20.31
CA TYR A 128 31.19 -26.71 -20.96
C TYR A 128 32.51 -27.40 -20.65
N TYR A 129 33.61 -26.67 -20.73
CA TYR A 129 34.94 -27.18 -20.42
C TYR A 129 35.04 -27.59 -18.94
N ASP A 130 34.64 -26.72 -18.01
CA ASP A 130 34.76 -26.98 -16.56
C ASP A 130 33.91 -28.18 -16.14
N LEU A 131 32.72 -28.35 -16.71
CA LEU A 131 31.87 -29.53 -16.46
C LEU A 131 32.56 -30.82 -16.93
N LEU A 132 33.16 -30.83 -18.13
CA LEU A 132 33.89 -32.01 -18.62
C LEU A 132 35.16 -32.28 -17.80
N ALA A 133 35.89 -31.23 -17.42
CA ALA A 133 37.10 -31.31 -16.59
C ALA A 133 36.81 -31.96 -15.23
N ASN A 134 35.64 -31.66 -14.66
CA ASN A 134 35.18 -32.21 -13.38
C ASN A 134 34.35 -33.50 -13.53
N GLY A 135 34.29 -34.09 -14.73
CA GLY A 135 33.61 -35.36 -14.99
C GLY A 135 32.09 -35.29 -14.98
N LYS A 136 31.49 -34.09 -15.03
CA LYS A 136 30.05 -33.84 -14.94
C LYS A 136 29.35 -33.97 -16.30
N LYS A 137 29.32 -35.21 -16.81
CA LYS A 137 28.88 -35.52 -18.18
C LYS A 137 27.37 -35.36 -18.39
N ASN A 138 26.54 -35.66 -17.39
CA ASN A 138 25.08 -35.55 -17.52
C ASN A 138 24.65 -34.08 -17.51
N LEU A 139 25.27 -33.28 -16.63
CA LEU A 139 25.07 -31.85 -16.59
C LEU A 139 25.60 -31.19 -17.86
N PHE A 140 26.78 -31.57 -18.34
CA PHE A 140 27.31 -31.13 -19.63
C PHE A 140 26.30 -31.36 -20.76
N ASN A 141 25.79 -32.58 -20.90
CA ASN A 141 24.79 -32.92 -21.93
C ASN A 141 23.49 -32.12 -21.77
N SER A 142 23.05 -31.87 -20.53
CA SER A 142 21.85 -31.11 -20.23
C SER A 142 21.99 -29.63 -20.61
N VAL A 143 23.09 -28.99 -20.20
CA VAL A 143 23.41 -27.59 -20.53
C VAL A 143 23.60 -27.44 -22.04
N LEU A 144 24.24 -28.42 -22.70
CA LEU A 144 24.44 -28.44 -24.14
C LEU A 144 23.11 -28.54 -24.93
N ARG A 145 22.15 -29.30 -24.39
CA ARG A 145 20.81 -29.49 -24.98
C ARG A 145 19.89 -28.30 -24.72
N PHE A 146 20.06 -27.60 -23.60
CA PHE A 146 19.13 -26.58 -23.11
C PHE A 146 19.81 -25.22 -22.88
N PRO A 147 19.78 -24.30 -23.88
CA PRO A 147 20.43 -22.99 -23.77
C PRO A 147 19.94 -22.12 -22.61
N ARG A 148 18.68 -22.27 -22.18
CA ARG A 148 18.13 -21.51 -21.04
C ARG A 148 18.78 -21.93 -19.71
N LEU A 149 19.05 -23.22 -19.53
CA LEU A 149 19.77 -23.73 -18.37
C LEU A 149 21.22 -23.20 -18.36
N ALA A 150 21.88 -23.21 -19.51
CA ALA A 150 23.22 -22.63 -19.67
C ALA A 150 23.26 -21.14 -19.32
N ALA A 151 22.25 -20.38 -19.78
CA ALA A 151 22.11 -18.97 -19.44
C ALA A 151 21.91 -18.74 -17.94
N ALA A 152 21.05 -19.53 -17.29
CA ALA A 152 20.78 -19.40 -15.87
C ALA A 152 22.02 -19.70 -15.02
N ILE A 153 22.75 -20.78 -15.33
CA ILE A 153 24.00 -21.12 -14.62
C ILE A 153 25.05 -20.02 -14.82
N LEU A 154 25.23 -19.53 -16.06
CA LEU A 154 26.19 -18.46 -16.36
C LEU A 154 25.88 -17.19 -15.57
N GLN A 155 24.62 -16.74 -15.57
CA GLN A 155 24.18 -15.55 -14.86
C GLN A 155 24.49 -15.63 -13.35
N GLU A 156 24.27 -16.79 -12.74
CA GLU A 156 24.55 -17.01 -11.33
C GLU A 156 26.05 -17.05 -11.03
N CYS A 157 26.84 -17.63 -11.92
CA CYS A 157 28.29 -17.67 -11.78
C CYS A 157 28.93 -16.26 -11.92
N ASP A 158 28.39 -15.42 -12.80
CA ASP A 158 28.88 -14.06 -13.07
C ASP A 158 28.42 -13.00 -12.05
N SER A 159 27.28 -13.21 -11.39
CA SER A 159 26.69 -12.23 -10.46
C SER A 159 27.16 -12.37 -9.00
N SER A 160 27.75 -13.51 -8.63
CA SER A 160 28.24 -13.77 -7.28
C SER A 160 29.67 -13.21 -7.07
N ASN A 161 29.79 -12.16 -6.26
CA ASN A 161 31.07 -11.53 -5.89
C ASN A 161 31.92 -12.38 -4.92
N GLU A 162 31.42 -13.52 -4.43
CA GLU A 162 32.11 -14.36 -3.46
C GLU A 162 32.66 -15.65 -4.09
N GLY A 163 33.98 -15.83 -4.09
CA GLY A 163 34.60 -17.15 -4.27
C GLY A 163 35.06 -17.56 -5.67
N GLY A 164 34.79 -16.76 -6.71
CA GLY A 164 35.23 -17.02 -8.10
C GLY A 164 34.30 -17.95 -8.88
N PHE A 165 34.39 -17.90 -10.22
CA PHE A 165 33.50 -18.59 -11.16
C PHE A 165 33.43 -20.11 -10.90
N GLU A 166 34.58 -20.75 -10.70
CA GLU A 166 34.68 -22.20 -10.54
C GLU A 166 33.94 -22.68 -9.27
N ARG A 167 34.08 -21.94 -8.17
CA ARG A 167 33.40 -22.24 -6.91
C ARG A 167 31.90 -21.99 -6.98
N ASN A 168 31.48 -21.00 -7.77
CA ASN A 168 30.05 -20.78 -8.04
C ASN A 168 29.48 -21.93 -8.89
N LEU A 169 30.24 -22.43 -9.87
CA LEU A 169 29.83 -23.53 -10.72
C LEU A 169 29.70 -24.86 -9.96
N GLU A 170 30.58 -25.14 -8.98
CA GLU A 170 30.54 -26.36 -8.16
C GLU A 170 29.18 -26.60 -7.47
N GLN A 171 28.45 -25.53 -7.13
CA GLN A 171 27.14 -25.64 -6.49
C GLN A 171 26.11 -26.35 -7.39
N PHE A 172 26.31 -26.31 -8.71
CA PHE A 172 25.43 -26.94 -9.68
C PHE A 172 25.79 -28.40 -9.97
N TYR A 173 26.91 -28.92 -9.47
CA TYR A 173 27.35 -30.29 -9.74
C TYR A 173 26.37 -31.36 -9.26
N ILE A 174 25.55 -31.04 -8.25
CA ILE A 174 24.46 -31.90 -7.79
C ILE A 174 23.41 -32.20 -8.89
N LEU A 175 23.31 -31.35 -9.92
CA LEU A 175 22.42 -31.60 -11.06
C LEU A 175 22.91 -32.76 -11.93
N ASP A 176 24.19 -33.10 -11.88
CA ASP A 176 24.76 -34.23 -12.61
C ASP A 176 24.27 -35.58 -12.06
N ASP A 177 23.89 -35.59 -10.78
CA ASP A 177 23.37 -36.76 -10.06
C ASP A 177 21.86 -37.00 -10.29
N LEU A 178 21.16 -36.06 -10.96
CA LEU A 178 19.75 -36.23 -11.34
C LEU A 178 19.59 -37.30 -12.43
N ALA A 179 18.49 -38.05 -12.35
CA ALA A 179 18.17 -39.04 -13.38
C ALA A 179 17.92 -38.35 -14.75
N ASP A 180 18.47 -38.92 -15.83
CA ASP A 180 18.32 -38.43 -17.23
C ASP A 180 16.88 -38.17 -17.67
N SER A 181 15.93 -38.85 -17.03
CA SER A 181 14.50 -38.67 -17.29
C SER A 181 13.91 -37.36 -16.77
N TRP A 182 14.60 -36.65 -15.87
CA TRP A 182 14.15 -35.39 -15.30
C TRP A 182 14.60 -34.20 -16.17
N ASP A 183 13.62 -33.39 -16.60
CA ASP A 183 13.86 -32.22 -17.44
C ASP A 183 14.25 -31.00 -16.58
N VAL A 184 15.53 -30.94 -16.18
CA VAL A 184 16.11 -29.86 -15.35
C VAL A 184 15.93 -28.46 -15.95
N ASN A 185 15.79 -28.34 -17.27
CA ASN A 185 15.60 -27.05 -17.93
C ASN A 185 14.32 -26.32 -17.49
N ARG A 186 13.33 -27.05 -16.98
CA ARG A 186 12.10 -26.47 -16.40
C ARG A 186 12.36 -25.68 -15.12
N GLU A 187 13.49 -25.92 -14.46
CA GLU A 187 13.87 -25.27 -13.22
C GLU A 187 14.83 -24.09 -13.42
N SER A 188 15.14 -23.74 -14.68
CA SER A 188 16.11 -22.69 -15.02
C SER A 188 15.77 -21.32 -14.40
N GLU A 189 14.48 -20.96 -14.33
CA GLU A 189 14.02 -19.67 -13.77
C GLU A 189 14.18 -19.59 -12.24
N ARG A 190 14.32 -20.73 -11.55
CA ARG A 190 14.49 -20.81 -10.10
C ARG A 190 15.68 -21.68 -9.69
N ILE A 191 16.71 -21.72 -10.51
CA ILE A 191 17.79 -22.73 -10.42
C ILE A 191 18.46 -22.72 -9.05
N GLN A 192 18.70 -21.56 -8.44
CA GLN A 192 19.27 -21.44 -7.10
C GLN A 192 18.40 -22.07 -6.01
N THR A 193 17.10 -21.77 -6.03
CA THR A 193 16.14 -22.39 -5.10
C THR A 193 16.09 -23.89 -5.32
N PHE A 194 16.14 -24.34 -6.57
CA PHE A 194 16.14 -25.77 -6.90
C PHE A 194 17.39 -26.49 -6.36
N ILE A 195 18.59 -25.92 -6.52
CA ILE A 195 19.83 -26.45 -5.93
C ILE A 195 19.74 -26.54 -4.41
N LYS A 196 19.21 -25.50 -3.75
CA LYS A 196 19.00 -25.52 -2.29
C LYS A 196 18.10 -26.67 -1.87
N ILE A 197 17.02 -26.92 -2.62
CA ILE A 197 16.10 -28.04 -2.37
C ILE A 197 16.81 -29.39 -2.56
N LEU A 198 17.58 -29.57 -3.65
CA LEU A 198 18.28 -30.83 -3.93
C LEU A 198 19.31 -31.19 -2.87
N ASN A 199 19.93 -30.19 -2.24
CA ASN A 199 20.88 -30.38 -1.15
C ASN A 199 20.20 -30.82 0.17
N CYS A 200 18.87 -30.80 0.26
CA CYS A 200 18.16 -31.35 1.41
C CYS A 200 18.14 -32.90 1.34
N PRO A 201 18.44 -33.60 2.44
CA PRO A 201 18.38 -35.07 2.48
C PRO A 201 17.03 -35.60 1.98
N GLY A 202 17.01 -36.64 1.14
CA GLY A 202 15.78 -37.24 0.60
C GLY A 202 15.18 -36.56 -0.62
N ALA A 203 15.59 -35.32 -0.96
CA ALA A 203 15.01 -34.60 -2.09
C ALA A 203 15.36 -35.28 -3.43
N MET A 204 16.62 -35.68 -3.60
CA MET A 204 17.12 -36.35 -4.81
C MET A 204 16.33 -37.63 -5.10
N GLU A 205 16.08 -38.44 -4.07
CA GLU A 205 15.32 -39.68 -4.16
C GLU A 205 13.88 -39.43 -4.64
N ILE A 206 13.24 -38.34 -4.20
CA ILE A 206 11.91 -37.96 -4.68
C ILE A 206 11.94 -37.61 -6.18
N TYR A 207 12.91 -36.81 -6.61
CA TYR A 207 13.04 -36.45 -8.03
C TYR A 207 13.38 -37.66 -8.91
N VAL A 208 14.20 -38.59 -8.43
CA VAL A 208 14.49 -39.86 -9.11
C VAL A 208 13.23 -40.69 -9.28
N GLN A 209 12.40 -40.81 -8.24
CA GLN A 209 11.10 -41.52 -8.33
C GLN A 209 10.12 -40.81 -9.27
N ALA A 210 10.15 -39.48 -9.30
CA ALA A 210 9.31 -38.67 -10.18
C ALA A 210 9.68 -38.85 -11.66
N GLY A 211 10.99 -38.82 -11.96
CA GLY A 211 11.60 -39.15 -13.24
C GLY A 211 10.77 -38.73 -14.47
N LYS A 212 10.53 -39.70 -15.37
CA LYS A 212 9.74 -39.49 -16.60
C LYS A 212 8.23 -39.29 -16.38
N TYR A 213 7.73 -39.49 -15.16
CA TYR A 213 6.29 -39.45 -14.88
C TYR A 213 5.81 -38.04 -14.58
N ALA A 214 6.57 -37.28 -13.81
CA ALA A 214 6.18 -35.93 -13.41
C ALA A 214 6.94 -34.87 -14.21
N LYS A 215 6.19 -33.85 -14.62
CA LYS A 215 6.71 -32.70 -15.35
C LYS A 215 7.10 -31.53 -14.44
N SER A 216 6.72 -31.61 -13.18
CA SER A 216 6.98 -30.63 -12.12
C SER A 216 6.72 -31.31 -10.78
N VAL A 217 7.58 -31.04 -9.79
CA VAL A 217 7.43 -31.47 -8.41
C VAL A 217 7.70 -30.25 -7.53
N PHE A 218 6.73 -29.91 -6.67
CA PHE A 218 6.88 -28.80 -5.73
C PHE A 218 7.25 -29.35 -4.35
N LEU A 219 8.51 -29.14 -3.97
CA LEU A 219 8.98 -29.33 -2.60
C LEU A 219 9.11 -27.95 -1.94
N PRO A 220 8.47 -27.70 -0.78
CA PRO A 220 8.62 -26.45 -0.05
C PRO A 220 10.06 -26.25 0.46
N GLU A 221 10.35 -25.15 1.15
CA GLU A 221 11.59 -25.09 1.92
C GLU A 221 11.43 -25.95 3.18
N ALA A 222 12.10 -27.11 3.20
CA ALA A 222 12.18 -27.99 4.35
C ALA A 222 13.64 -28.41 4.56
N ARG A 223 13.99 -28.83 5.79
CA ARG A 223 15.37 -29.22 6.12
C ARG A 223 15.68 -30.69 5.83
N ASP A 224 14.66 -31.53 5.68
CA ASP A 224 14.81 -32.98 5.51
C ASP A 224 13.56 -33.62 4.86
N TYR A 225 13.78 -34.36 3.78
CA TYR A 225 12.78 -35.12 3.01
C TYR A 225 12.94 -36.63 3.11
N SER A 226 13.91 -37.16 3.86
CA SER A 226 14.30 -38.58 3.87
C SER A 226 13.11 -39.51 4.16
N THR A 227 12.29 -39.16 5.16
CA THR A 227 11.07 -39.91 5.49
C THR A 227 10.02 -39.84 4.38
N ALA A 228 9.82 -38.65 3.80
CA ALA A 228 8.86 -38.48 2.70
C ALA A 228 9.31 -39.29 1.47
N ALA A 229 10.60 -39.29 1.16
CA ALA A 229 11.20 -40.07 0.09
C ALA A 229 11.00 -41.58 0.27
N GLU A 230 11.22 -42.10 1.49
CA GLU A 230 10.98 -43.51 1.81
C GLU A 230 9.52 -43.89 1.59
N ILE A 231 8.58 -43.06 2.06
CA ILE A 231 7.15 -43.28 1.88
C ILE A 231 6.77 -43.24 0.40
N VAL A 232 7.31 -42.27 -0.36
CA VAL A 232 7.10 -42.16 -1.81
C VAL A 232 7.59 -43.42 -2.53
N GLY A 233 8.79 -43.89 -2.23
CA GLY A 233 9.34 -45.11 -2.83
C GLY A 233 8.47 -46.35 -2.55
N LYS A 234 8.04 -46.53 -1.29
CA LYS A 234 7.12 -47.62 -0.91
C LYS A 234 5.77 -47.52 -1.62
N THR A 235 5.24 -46.31 -1.74
CA THR A 235 3.95 -46.05 -2.41
C THR A 235 4.03 -46.34 -3.90
N MET A 236 5.11 -45.90 -4.55
CA MET A 236 5.36 -46.16 -5.97
C MET A 236 5.49 -47.66 -6.27
N ALA A 237 6.24 -48.40 -5.44
CA ALA A 237 6.36 -49.85 -5.58
C ALA A 237 5.00 -50.56 -5.45
N LEU A 238 4.19 -50.17 -4.46
CA LEU A 238 2.87 -50.75 -4.24
C LEU A 238 1.88 -50.41 -5.36
N LEU A 239 1.90 -49.18 -5.88
CA LEU A 239 1.11 -48.79 -7.05
C LEU A 239 1.52 -49.61 -8.27
N ALA A 240 2.82 -49.77 -8.52
CA ALA A 240 3.31 -50.58 -9.63
C ALA A 240 2.85 -52.05 -9.53
N GLU A 241 2.95 -52.64 -8.33
CA GLU A 241 2.48 -54.01 -8.08
C GLU A 241 0.97 -54.13 -8.37
N LYS A 242 0.15 -53.22 -7.85
CA LYS A 242 -1.31 -53.26 -8.05
C LYS A 242 -1.68 -53.03 -9.52
N LEU A 243 -1.13 -52.02 -10.18
CA LEU A 243 -1.45 -51.71 -11.57
C LEU A 243 -1.05 -52.83 -12.54
N SER A 244 -0.01 -53.62 -12.20
CA SER A 244 0.39 -54.79 -12.99
C SER A 244 -0.68 -55.90 -13.06
N LYS A 245 -1.63 -55.89 -12.11
CA LYS A 245 -2.75 -56.85 -12.04
C LYS A 245 -3.97 -56.41 -12.87
N LEU A 246 -3.95 -55.21 -13.45
CA LEU A 246 -5.02 -54.70 -14.31
C LEU A 246 -4.80 -55.12 -15.77
N ASP A 247 -5.88 -55.29 -16.54
CA ASP A 247 -5.81 -55.50 -17.99
C ASP A 247 -5.06 -54.32 -18.65
N PRO A 248 -4.04 -54.57 -19.50
CA PRO A 248 -3.27 -53.53 -20.19
C PRO A 248 -4.10 -52.54 -21.01
N ASN A 249 -5.32 -52.91 -21.42
CA ASN A 249 -6.24 -52.03 -22.14
C ASN A 249 -6.99 -51.05 -21.23
N VAL A 250 -6.82 -51.13 -19.91
CA VAL A 250 -7.42 -50.20 -18.95
C VAL A 250 -6.65 -48.87 -19.00
N MET A 251 -7.30 -47.86 -19.58
CA MET A 251 -6.80 -46.47 -19.73
C MET A 251 -6.20 -45.86 -18.45
N ILE A 252 -6.60 -46.34 -17.27
CA ILE A 252 -6.14 -45.87 -15.95
C ILE A 252 -4.63 -46.07 -15.75
N GLN A 253 -3.98 -47.01 -16.44
CA GLN A 253 -2.52 -47.19 -16.28
C GLN A 253 -1.71 -45.96 -16.74
N SER A 254 -2.27 -45.18 -17.69
CA SER A 254 -1.67 -43.91 -18.11
C SER A 254 -1.90 -42.82 -17.06
N ASP A 255 -0.90 -42.00 -16.80
CA ASP A 255 -0.92 -40.85 -15.87
C ASP A 255 -1.04 -41.11 -14.36
N VAL A 256 -1.25 -42.34 -13.85
CA VAL A 256 -1.36 -42.56 -12.38
C VAL A 256 -0.17 -42.00 -11.61
N TYR A 257 1.06 -42.33 -12.03
CA TYR A 257 2.26 -41.84 -11.36
C TYR A 257 2.39 -40.32 -11.45
N LYS A 258 2.08 -39.73 -12.61
CA LYS A 258 2.05 -38.28 -12.80
C LYS A 258 1.06 -37.62 -11.83
N ARG A 259 -0.18 -38.13 -11.76
CA ARG A 259 -1.23 -37.63 -10.87
C ARG A 259 -0.86 -37.82 -9.40
N TYR A 260 -0.17 -38.90 -9.04
CA TYR A 260 0.37 -39.08 -7.70
C TYR A 260 1.32 -37.94 -7.32
N PHE A 261 2.30 -37.63 -8.16
CA PHE A 261 3.25 -36.53 -7.89
C PHE A 261 2.60 -35.15 -7.90
N GLU A 262 1.60 -34.92 -8.75
CA GLU A 262 0.79 -33.68 -8.72
C GLU A 262 0.07 -33.50 -7.38
N ASN A 263 -0.55 -34.58 -6.86
CA ASN A 263 -1.21 -34.52 -5.55
C ASN A 263 -0.23 -34.47 -4.38
N ALA A 264 0.89 -35.21 -4.45
CA ALA A 264 1.96 -35.15 -3.46
C ALA A 264 2.54 -33.73 -3.36
N SER A 265 2.73 -33.06 -4.49
CA SER A 265 3.12 -31.64 -4.57
C SER A 265 2.06 -30.74 -3.95
N TYR A 266 0.77 -30.98 -4.22
CA TYR A 266 -0.33 -30.22 -3.63
C TYR A 266 -0.36 -30.32 -2.10
N ILE A 267 -0.15 -31.51 -1.54
CA ILE A 267 -0.05 -31.71 -0.09
C ILE A 267 1.35 -31.38 0.47
N LYS A 268 2.22 -30.74 -0.34
CA LYS A 268 3.56 -30.29 0.05
C LYS A 268 4.45 -31.42 0.59
N PHE A 269 4.23 -32.65 0.11
CA PHE A 269 4.89 -33.86 0.59
C PHE A 269 4.79 -34.08 2.12
N ASP A 270 3.66 -33.69 2.71
CA ASP A 270 3.39 -33.89 4.13
C ASP A 270 3.49 -35.37 4.52
N GLN A 271 4.40 -35.68 5.45
CA GLN A 271 4.74 -37.06 5.84
C GLN A 271 3.54 -37.80 6.42
N LYS A 272 2.64 -37.12 7.15
CA LYS A 272 1.49 -37.73 7.80
C LYS A 272 0.43 -38.12 6.78
N LEU A 273 0.14 -37.24 5.82
CA LEU A 273 -0.80 -37.50 4.74
C LEU A 273 -0.28 -38.58 3.77
N LEU A 274 1.01 -38.54 3.43
CA LEU A 274 1.64 -39.58 2.61
C LEU A 274 1.63 -40.95 3.32
N SER A 275 1.96 -40.99 4.61
CA SER A 275 1.91 -42.23 5.41
C SER A 275 0.49 -42.79 5.47
N GLY A 276 -0.51 -41.92 5.65
CA GLY A 276 -1.92 -42.29 5.62
C GLY A 276 -2.32 -42.86 4.26
N TYR A 277 -1.86 -42.24 3.17
CA TYR A 277 -2.11 -42.73 1.81
C TYR A 277 -1.53 -44.13 1.61
N LEU A 278 -0.24 -44.32 1.93
CA LEU A 278 0.44 -45.62 1.81
C LEU A 278 -0.28 -46.70 2.60
N LYS A 279 -0.64 -46.42 3.86
CA LYS A 279 -1.36 -47.36 4.73
C LYS A 279 -2.69 -47.79 4.12
N ASN A 280 -3.51 -46.83 3.68
CA ASN A 280 -4.85 -47.11 3.16
C ASN A 280 -4.82 -47.68 1.74
N LEU A 281 -3.72 -47.47 0.99
CA LEU A 281 -3.50 -48.08 -0.31
C LEU A 281 -3.29 -49.60 -0.18
N THR A 282 -2.68 -50.09 0.91
CA THR A 282 -2.36 -51.52 1.10
C THR A 282 -3.56 -52.43 0.88
N ASP A 283 -4.70 -52.10 1.48
CA ASP A 283 -5.92 -52.91 1.46
C ASP A 283 -6.84 -52.61 0.26
N MET A 284 -6.43 -51.74 -0.66
CA MET A 284 -7.26 -51.28 -1.78
C MET A 284 -7.16 -52.18 -3.02
N GLU A 285 -8.29 -52.44 -3.67
CA GLU A 285 -8.33 -53.18 -4.94
C GLU A 285 -7.57 -52.46 -6.07
N PRO A 286 -6.94 -53.17 -7.02
CA PRO A 286 -6.10 -52.57 -8.06
C PRO A 286 -6.73 -51.42 -8.85
N TYR A 287 -8.02 -51.55 -9.19
CA TYR A 287 -8.73 -50.53 -9.97
C TYR A 287 -8.96 -49.25 -9.17
N ASP A 288 -9.33 -49.39 -7.90
CA ASP A 288 -9.56 -48.25 -7.00
C ASP A 288 -8.25 -47.55 -6.63
N ALA A 289 -7.16 -48.33 -6.48
CA ALA A 289 -5.81 -47.82 -6.29
C ALA A 289 -5.31 -46.98 -7.48
N GLY A 290 -5.73 -47.32 -8.70
CA GLY A 290 -5.48 -46.47 -9.87
C GLY A 290 -6.33 -45.20 -9.84
N LYS A 291 -7.61 -45.29 -9.46
CA LYS A 291 -8.53 -44.14 -9.41
C LYS A 291 -8.22 -43.13 -8.31
N SER A 292 -7.65 -43.56 -7.20
CA SER A 292 -7.45 -42.74 -6.00
C SER A 292 -6.63 -41.48 -6.24
N VAL A 293 -5.78 -41.44 -7.27
CA VAL A 293 -4.94 -40.28 -7.59
C VAL A 293 -5.56 -39.31 -8.59
N PHE A 294 -6.61 -39.69 -9.33
CA PHE A 294 -7.12 -38.85 -10.43
C PHE A 294 -7.83 -37.58 -9.94
N TRP A 295 -8.50 -37.68 -8.80
CA TRP A 295 -9.22 -36.56 -8.21
C TRP A 295 -8.59 -36.22 -6.87
N ARG A 296 -8.37 -34.92 -6.64
CA ARG A 296 -7.81 -34.40 -5.38
C ARG A 296 -8.62 -34.84 -4.16
N ALA A 297 -9.95 -34.84 -4.28
CA ALA A 297 -10.87 -35.37 -3.26
C ALA A 297 -10.58 -36.83 -2.93
N GLY A 298 -10.41 -37.66 -3.96
CA GLY A 298 -10.10 -39.09 -3.83
C GLY A 298 -8.77 -39.29 -3.14
N PHE A 299 -7.73 -38.57 -3.57
CA PHE A 299 -6.39 -38.69 -3.01
C PHE A 299 -6.37 -38.32 -1.52
N LEU A 300 -6.97 -37.17 -1.16
CA LEU A 300 -7.09 -36.74 0.24
C LEU A 300 -7.99 -37.66 1.06
N GLY A 301 -9.03 -38.23 0.46
CA GLY A 301 -9.85 -39.29 1.04
C GLY A 301 -8.98 -40.47 1.46
N VAL A 302 -8.14 -40.98 0.56
CA VAL A 302 -7.21 -42.07 0.88
C VAL A 302 -6.15 -41.65 1.89
N CYS A 303 -5.57 -40.44 1.82
CA CYS A 303 -4.65 -39.93 2.83
C CYS A 303 -5.25 -39.95 4.25
N THR A 304 -6.55 -39.70 4.37
CA THR A 304 -7.24 -39.53 5.66
C THR A 304 -8.08 -40.73 6.08
N GLY A 305 -8.04 -41.84 5.33
CA GLY A 305 -8.84 -43.03 5.61
C GLY A 305 -10.34 -42.80 5.45
N ASN A 306 -10.73 -42.00 4.47
CA ASN A 306 -12.09 -41.56 4.15
C ASN A 306 -12.81 -40.75 5.24
N ARG A 307 -12.08 -40.21 6.22
CA ARG A 307 -12.66 -39.43 7.33
C ARG A 307 -13.54 -38.28 6.84
N TYR A 308 -13.05 -37.50 5.87
CA TYR A 308 -13.73 -36.29 5.38
C TYR A 308 -14.53 -36.54 4.10
N THR A 309 -14.60 -37.77 3.61
CA THR A 309 -15.26 -38.11 2.35
C THR A 309 -16.76 -37.79 2.41
N LYS A 310 -17.43 -38.06 3.54
CA LYS A 310 -18.84 -37.71 3.74
C LYS A 310 -19.07 -36.20 3.67
N LEU A 311 -18.21 -35.41 4.32
CA LEU A 311 -18.27 -33.95 4.32
C LEU A 311 -18.19 -33.40 2.88
N VAL A 312 -17.21 -33.88 2.12
CA VAL A 312 -16.99 -33.52 0.71
C VAL A 312 -18.22 -33.88 -0.15
N TYR A 313 -18.77 -35.09 0.00
CA TYR A 313 -19.96 -35.49 -0.76
C TYR A 313 -21.20 -34.65 -0.45
N GLN A 314 -21.37 -34.18 0.79
CA GLN A 314 -22.52 -33.35 1.16
C GLN A 314 -22.46 -31.93 0.57
N MET A 315 -21.27 -31.47 0.17
CA MET A 315 -21.07 -30.19 -0.51
C MET A 315 -21.25 -30.26 -2.03
N ALA A 316 -21.15 -31.46 -2.61
CA ALA A 316 -21.28 -31.65 -4.05
C ALA A 316 -22.67 -31.20 -4.55
N GLY A 317 -22.71 -30.40 -5.61
CA GLY A 317 -23.92 -29.85 -6.20
C GLY A 317 -24.59 -28.74 -5.37
N LYS A 318 -23.91 -28.17 -4.37
CA LYS A 318 -24.44 -27.05 -3.55
C LYS A 318 -23.95 -25.69 -4.06
N ALA A 319 -24.64 -24.63 -3.64
CA ALA A 319 -24.15 -23.27 -3.83
C ALA A 319 -22.76 -23.11 -3.18
N ASN A 320 -21.84 -22.44 -3.86
CA ASN A 320 -20.44 -22.23 -3.42
C ASN A 320 -19.60 -23.52 -3.26
N GLU A 321 -19.99 -24.62 -3.91
CA GLU A 321 -19.26 -25.90 -3.88
C GLU A 321 -17.75 -25.71 -4.10
N GLU A 322 -17.34 -25.01 -5.15
CA GLU A 322 -15.92 -24.84 -5.49
C GLU A 322 -15.12 -24.19 -4.35
N ASN A 323 -15.64 -23.08 -3.80
CA ASN A 323 -15.00 -22.34 -2.71
C ASN A 323 -14.95 -23.15 -1.41
N LEU A 324 -16.02 -23.86 -1.08
CA LEU A 324 -16.10 -24.70 0.12
C LEU A 324 -15.17 -25.91 0.01
N MET A 325 -15.10 -26.53 -1.18
CA MET A 325 -14.23 -27.66 -1.45
C MET A 325 -12.76 -27.26 -1.39
N GLU A 326 -12.39 -26.11 -1.97
CA GLU A 326 -11.02 -25.58 -1.83
C GLU A 326 -10.68 -25.34 -0.35
N LEU A 327 -11.60 -24.73 0.42
CA LEU A 327 -11.43 -24.48 1.85
C LEU A 327 -11.23 -25.77 2.66
N VAL A 328 -12.00 -26.82 2.38
CA VAL A 328 -11.85 -28.14 3.00
C VAL A 328 -10.50 -28.76 2.64
N TYR A 329 -10.10 -28.72 1.38
CA TYR A 329 -8.82 -29.30 0.96
C TYR A 329 -7.64 -28.59 1.62
N GLU A 330 -7.63 -27.25 1.63
CA GLU A 330 -6.61 -26.46 2.33
C GLU A 330 -6.58 -26.80 3.84
N ALA A 331 -7.75 -26.93 4.47
CA ALA A 331 -7.85 -27.31 5.86
C ALA A 331 -7.33 -28.73 6.16
N ILE A 332 -7.50 -29.69 5.25
CA ILE A 332 -6.92 -31.04 5.36
C ILE A 332 -5.40 -30.96 5.24
N VAL A 333 -4.90 -30.28 4.21
CA VAL A 333 -3.45 -30.15 3.94
C VAL A 333 -2.73 -29.48 5.11
N ASP A 334 -3.30 -28.40 5.66
CA ASP A 334 -2.69 -27.64 6.75
C ASP A 334 -3.09 -28.16 8.16
N HIS A 335 -3.62 -29.39 8.24
CA HIS A 335 -4.02 -30.10 9.47
C HIS A 335 -4.94 -29.30 10.41
N LYS A 336 -5.90 -28.56 9.86
CA LYS A 336 -6.88 -27.74 10.62
C LYS A 336 -8.02 -28.59 11.20
N ASN A 337 -7.67 -29.58 12.02
CA ASN A 337 -8.59 -30.59 12.56
C ASN A 337 -9.73 -30.01 13.43
N SER A 338 -9.53 -28.87 14.08
CA SER A 338 -10.60 -28.22 14.84
C SER A 338 -11.58 -27.51 13.92
N PHE A 339 -11.08 -26.86 12.86
CA PHE A 339 -11.92 -26.25 11.84
C PHE A 339 -12.73 -27.28 11.04
N LEU A 340 -12.11 -28.39 10.64
CA LEU A 340 -12.81 -29.47 9.94
C LEU A 340 -13.96 -30.05 10.77
N ARG A 341 -13.74 -30.27 12.08
CA ARG A 341 -14.82 -30.68 13.01
C ARG A 341 -15.92 -29.63 13.13
N LEU A 342 -15.57 -28.35 13.24
CA LEU A 342 -16.54 -27.26 13.27
C LEU A 342 -17.44 -27.28 12.03
N MET A 343 -16.85 -27.53 10.86
CA MET A 343 -17.56 -27.61 9.59
C MET A 343 -18.45 -28.86 9.48
N GLU A 344 -17.98 -30.03 9.93
CA GLU A 344 -18.78 -31.25 10.02
C GLU A 344 -20.01 -31.05 10.93
N ASP A 345 -19.82 -30.43 12.09
CA ASP A 345 -20.87 -30.22 13.09
C ASP A 345 -21.88 -29.13 12.68
N ASN A 346 -21.53 -28.26 11.72
CA ASN A 346 -22.32 -27.07 11.37
C ASN A 346 -22.40 -26.80 9.86
N LEU A 347 -22.37 -27.86 9.02
CA LEU A 347 -22.32 -27.73 7.57
C LEU A 347 -23.42 -26.83 7.00
N ASP A 348 -24.65 -26.93 7.53
CA ASP A 348 -25.78 -26.11 7.08
C ASP A 348 -25.52 -24.60 7.18
N LEU A 349 -24.71 -24.15 8.16
CA LEU A 349 -24.31 -22.75 8.27
C LEU A 349 -23.27 -22.37 7.21
N PHE A 350 -22.32 -23.26 6.92
CA PHE A 350 -21.31 -23.02 5.89
C PHE A 350 -21.91 -22.94 4.49
N LEU A 351 -22.95 -23.74 4.21
CA LEU A 351 -23.68 -23.70 2.94
C LEU A 351 -24.48 -22.40 2.73
N GLN A 352 -24.75 -21.65 3.81
CA GLN A 352 -25.42 -20.34 3.74
C GLN A 352 -24.45 -19.18 3.53
N ILE A 353 -23.13 -19.41 3.64
CA ILE A 353 -22.14 -18.33 3.50
C ILE A 353 -22.18 -17.79 2.06
N PRO A 354 -22.30 -16.47 1.86
CA PRO A 354 -22.35 -15.86 0.53
C PRO A 354 -21.03 -16.04 -0.23
N TYR A 355 -21.08 -16.04 -1.56
CA TYR A 355 -19.88 -16.26 -2.39
C TYR A 355 -18.86 -15.13 -2.22
N GLU A 356 -19.32 -13.94 -1.86
CA GLU A 356 -18.50 -12.76 -1.59
C GLU A 356 -17.85 -12.75 -0.21
N SER A 357 -18.12 -13.75 0.63
CA SER A 357 -17.57 -13.84 1.97
C SER A 357 -16.05 -13.74 1.97
N ILE A 358 -15.53 -12.93 2.89
CA ILE A 358 -14.09 -12.76 3.09
C ILE A 358 -13.38 -14.09 3.39
N LEU A 359 -14.08 -15.08 3.95
CA LEU A 359 -13.54 -16.41 4.26
C LEU A 359 -13.07 -17.15 2.99
N PHE A 360 -13.67 -16.86 1.83
CA PHE A 360 -13.29 -17.47 0.56
C PHE A 360 -12.10 -16.79 -0.11
N VAL A 361 -11.59 -15.68 0.43
CA VAL A 361 -10.37 -15.03 -0.06
C VAL A 361 -9.12 -15.74 0.48
N LYS A 362 -8.30 -16.29 -0.43
CA LYS A 362 -7.11 -17.08 -0.08
C LYS A 362 -6.08 -16.29 0.74
N ASP A 363 -5.81 -15.05 0.37
CA ASP A 363 -4.84 -14.21 1.09
C ASP A 363 -5.32 -13.84 2.50
N PHE A 364 -6.63 -13.66 2.69
CA PHE A 364 -7.21 -13.49 4.01
C PHE A 364 -7.03 -14.77 4.87
N ARG A 365 -7.23 -15.96 4.30
CA ARG A 365 -7.03 -17.23 5.02
C ARG A 365 -5.59 -17.45 5.48
N LYS A 366 -4.59 -16.95 4.75
CA LYS A 366 -3.18 -16.97 5.19
C LYS A 366 -2.97 -16.18 6.48
N LEU A 367 -3.76 -15.12 6.70
CA LEU A 367 -3.74 -14.30 7.91
C LEU A 367 -4.59 -14.90 9.04
N LEU A 368 -5.54 -15.80 8.74
CA LEU A 368 -6.50 -16.32 9.70
C LEU A 368 -6.06 -17.66 10.30
N ASN A 369 -6.00 -17.73 11.63
CA ASN A 369 -5.92 -19.00 12.34
C ASN A 369 -7.25 -19.75 12.29
N LEU A 370 -7.47 -20.53 11.24
CA LEU A 370 -8.71 -21.30 11.02
C LEU A 370 -9.12 -22.16 12.23
N ASN A 371 -8.16 -22.74 12.97
CA ASN A 371 -8.47 -23.59 14.13
C ASN A 371 -9.05 -22.83 15.33
N THR A 372 -9.03 -21.50 15.32
CA THR A 372 -9.62 -20.65 16.36
C THR A 372 -11.08 -20.28 16.08
N LEU A 373 -11.58 -20.58 14.88
CA LEU A 373 -12.97 -20.33 14.52
C LEU A 373 -13.92 -21.15 15.40
N GLN A 374 -15.03 -20.51 15.75
CA GLN A 374 -16.14 -21.06 16.51
C GLN A 374 -17.45 -20.86 15.73
N LYS A 375 -18.50 -21.57 16.12
CA LYS A 375 -19.83 -21.43 15.50
C LYS A 375 -20.33 -19.97 15.43
N LYS A 376 -20.05 -19.17 16.47
CA LYS A 376 -20.41 -17.74 16.54
C LYS A 376 -19.72 -16.90 15.45
N ASP A 377 -18.53 -17.30 15.02
CA ASP A 377 -17.76 -16.61 13.99
C ASP A 377 -18.39 -16.86 12.61
N ILE A 378 -18.85 -18.08 12.37
CA ILE A 378 -19.61 -18.43 11.16
C ILE A 378 -20.93 -17.67 11.10
N LEU A 379 -21.67 -17.60 12.22
CA LEU A 379 -22.87 -16.76 12.32
C LEU A 379 -22.58 -15.27 12.11
N THR A 380 -21.36 -14.81 12.41
CA THR A 380 -20.96 -13.42 12.17
C THR A 380 -20.79 -13.15 10.68
N LEU A 381 -20.22 -14.09 9.91
CA LEU A 381 -20.14 -14.01 8.44
C LEU A 381 -21.50 -13.95 7.75
N LEU A 382 -22.56 -14.43 8.41
CA LEU A 382 -23.95 -14.41 7.94
C LEU A 382 -24.73 -13.14 8.38
N LYS A 383 -24.05 -12.08 8.85
CA LYS A 383 -24.75 -10.83 9.20
C LYS A 383 -24.97 -9.96 7.96
N GLU A 384 -26.18 -9.45 7.84
CA GLU A 384 -26.58 -8.47 6.85
C GLU A 384 -26.82 -7.09 7.49
N ASP A 385 -26.63 -6.03 6.71
CA ASP A 385 -27.04 -4.68 7.07
C ASP A 385 -28.58 -4.49 6.91
N LYS A 386 -29.08 -3.29 7.22
CA LYS A 386 -30.52 -2.97 7.10
C LYS A 386 -31.04 -2.98 5.65
N GLU A 387 -30.15 -3.05 4.67
CA GLU A 387 -30.43 -3.07 3.23
C GLU A 387 -30.24 -4.49 2.66
N CYS A 388 -30.18 -5.51 3.52
CA CYS A 388 -29.97 -6.91 3.15
C CYS A 388 -28.66 -7.15 2.39
N ARG A 389 -27.61 -6.38 2.70
CA ARG A 389 -26.26 -6.61 2.16
C ARG A 389 -25.36 -7.27 3.19
N TRP A 390 -24.59 -8.26 2.76
CA TRP A 390 -23.62 -8.96 3.59
C TRP A 390 -22.53 -8.02 4.11
N ILE A 391 -22.23 -8.08 5.41
CA ILE A 391 -21.32 -7.14 6.07
C ILE A 391 -19.84 -7.53 5.89
N TYR A 392 -19.52 -8.83 5.86
CA TYR A 392 -18.13 -9.32 5.91
C TYR A 392 -17.71 -9.96 4.59
N THR A 393 -17.53 -9.10 3.59
CA THR A 393 -17.19 -9.49 2.21
C THR A 393 -15.83 -8.94 1.81
N TYR A 394 -15.29 -9.44 0.69
CA TYR A 394 -14.06 -8.87 0.10
C TYR A 394 -14.20 -7.40 -0.35
N ASN A 395 -15.43 -6.90 -0.50
CA ASN A 395 -15.69 -5.50 -0.87
C ASN A 395 -15.76 -4.55 0.35
N THR A 396 -16.02 -5.10 1.53
CA THR A 396 -16.26 -4.31 2.75
C THR A 396 -15.12 -4.42 3.76
N MET A 397 -14.21 -5.39 3.57
CA MET A 397 -13.06 -5.62 4.44
C MET A 397 -11.76 -5.42 3.69
N ASP A 398 -10.84 -4.69 4.31
CA ASP A 398 -9.50 -4.48 3.78
C ASP A 398 -8.46 -4.95 4.80
N PHE A 399 -7.59 -5.87 4.37
CA PHE A 399 -6.57 -6.50 5.18
C PHE A 399 -5.15 -6.16 4.72
N HIS A 400 -4.99 -5.19 3.81
CA HIS A 400 -3.69 -4.68 3.43
C HIS A 400 -2.97 -4.04 4.63
N GLY A 401 -1.66 -4.31 4.72
CA GLY A 401 -0.81 -3.84 5.83
C GLY A 401 -0.72 -4.80 7.02
N LEU A 402 -1.45 -5.91 7.01
CA LEU A 402 -1.33 -6.97 8.01
C LEU A 402 -0.31 -8.04 7.57
N SER A 403 0.48 -8.54 8.52
CA SER A 403 1.40 -9.65 8.34
C SER A 403 1.34 -10.59 9.55
N GLY A 404 1.44 -11.91 9.33
CA GLY A 404 1.39 -12.91 10.39
C GLY A 404 0.05 -13.67 10.46
N THR A 405 -0.27 -14.21 11.63
CA THR A 405 -1.45 -15.05 11.86
C THR A 405 -2.27 -14.51 13.03
N TYR A 406 -3.58 -14.37 12.81
CA TYR A 406 -4.52 -13.69 13.69
C TYR A 406 -5.75 -14.56 13.97
N THR A 407 -6.40 -14.35 15.10
CA THR A 407 -7.75 -14.88 15.33
C THR A 407 -8.78 -14.13 14.48
N PHE A 408 -9.94 -14.74 14.25
CA PHE A 408 -10.99 -14.10 13.46
C PHE A 408 -11.47 -12.78 14.08
N GLN A 409 -11.57 -12.70 15.41
CA GLN A 409 -12.01 -11.51 16.11
C GLN A 409 -11.03 -10.33 15.98
N GLU A 410 -9.73 -10.61 15.89
CA GLU A 410 -8.73 -9.57 15.60
C GLU A 410 -8.92 -8.99 14.20
N LEU A 411 -9.08 -9.86 13.20
CA LEU A 411 -9.30 -9.44 11.82
C LEU A 411 -10.60 -8.65 11.67
N LEU A 412 -11.69 -9.06 12.33
CA LEU A 412 -12.94 -8.30 12.31
C LEU A 412 -12.80 -6.90 12.91
N ALA A 413 -12.01 -6.75 13.97
CA ALA A 413 -11.81 -5.46 14.63
C ALA A 413 -10.95 -4.51 13.79
N VAL A 414 -9.95 -5.04 13.09
CA VAL A 414 -8.89 -4.25 12.46
C VAL A 414 -9.11 -4.03 10.97
N CYS A 415 -9.68 -5.00 10.23
CA CYS A 415 -9.87 -4.88 8.77
C CYS A 415 -10.92 -3.85 8.33
N VAL A 416 -11.71 -3.32 9.27
CA VAL A 416 -12.65 -2.19 9.03
C VAL A 416 -12.01 -0.83 9.32
N GLN A 417 -10.79 -0.81 9.84
CA GLN A 417 -10.05 0.40 10.20
C GLN A 417 -9.14 0.84 9.05
N PRO A 418 -8.76 2.13 8.96
CA PRO A 418 -7.82 2.63 7.96
C PRO A 418 -6.46 1.91 7.98
N GLU A 419 -5.75 1.96 6.85
CA GLU A 419 -4.48 1.25 6.64
C GLU A 419 -3.44 1.51 7.73
N TRP A 420 -3.31 2.75 8.19
CA TRP A 420 -2.32 3.08 9.22
C TRP A 420 -2.62 2.38 10.55
N ILE A 421 -3.89 2.24 10.96
CA ILE A 421 -4.28 1.50 12.17
C ILE A 421 -3.96 0.01 11.99
N ARG A 422 -4.20 -0.56 10.80
CA ARG A 422 -3.88 -1.96 10.50
C ARG A 422 -2.38 -2.22 10.59
N LYS A 423 -1.56 -1.34 10.00
CA LYS A 423 -0.10 -1.40 10.09
C LYS A 423 0.40 -1.25 11.52
N THR A 424 -0.20 -0.35 12.31
CA THR A 424 0.12 -0.19 13.74
C THR A 424 -0.17 -1.48 14.49
N TYR A 425 -1.36 -2.07 14.27
CA TYR A 425 -1.74 -3.33 14.88
C TYR A 425 -0.75 -4.44 14.54
N ALA A 426 -0.36 -4.59 13.28
CA ALA A 426 0.61 -5.61 12.86
C ALA A 426 1.95 -5.51 13.61
N LYS A 427 2.36 -4.29 14.00
CA LYS A 427 3.64 -4.01 14.68
C LYS A 427 3.59 -4.12 16.20
N LEU A 428 2.42 -4.17 16.83
CA LEU A 428 2.30 -4.35 18.28
C LEU A 428 2.71 -5.78 18.67
N ASP A 429 3.74 -5.90 19.50
CA ASP A 429 4.22 -7.18 20.04
C ASP A 429 3.78 -7.39 21.49
N MET A 430 2.57 -7.91 21.67
CA MET A 430 1.97 -8.17 22.99
C MET A 430 0.84 -9.20 22.90
N ARG A 431 0.33 -9.65 24.06
CA ARG A 431 -0.82 -10.58 24.14
C ARG A 431 -2.05 -10.00 23.43
N VAL A 432 -2.78 -10.85 22.69
CA VAL A 432 -3.93 -10.47 21.85
C VAL A 432 -4.95 -9.59 22.57
N ASP A 433 -5.36 -9.95 23.79
CA ASP A 433 -6.36 -9.18 24.55
C ASP A 433 -5.88 -7.75 24.87
N GLU A 434 -4.60 -7.61 25.24
CA GLU A 434 -4.01 -6.30 25.51
C GLU A 434 -3.78 -5.52 24.21
N LYS A 435 -3.34 -6.20 23.16
CA LYS A 435 -3.16 -5.65 21.81
C LYS A 435 -4.45 -5.02 21.30
N LEU A 436 -5.57 -5.74 21.42
CA LEU A 436 -6.90 -5.25 21.07
C LEU A 436 -7.36 -4.11 21.99
N ARG A 437 -7.05 -4.16 23.29
CA ARG A 437 -7.39 -3.08 24.22
C ARG A 437 -6.68 -1.78 23.86
N ARG A 438 -5.37 -1.82 23.57
CA ARG A 438 -4.55 -0.66 23.20
C ARG A 438 -5.01 -0.04 21.89
N ILE A 439 -5.14 -0.86 20.84
CA ILE A 439 -5.49 -0.34 19.51
C ILE A 439 -6.91 0.26 19.48
N ARG A 440 -7.86 -0.26 20.27
CA ARG A 440 -9.23 0.28 20.32
C ARG A 440 -9.29 1.70 20.87
N GLN A 441 -8.33 2.13 21.69
CA GLN A 441 -8.27 3.50 22.21
C GLN A 441 -8.03 4.55 21.11
N ILE A 442 -7.47 4.11 19.97
CA ILE A 442 -7.12 4.98 18.84
C ILE A 442 -8.06 4.85 17.64
N PHE A 443 -9.05 3.95 17.68
CA PHE A 443 -10.02 3.78 16.57
C PHE A 443 -10.81 5.07 16.27
N ARG A 444 -11.07 5.88 17.30
CA ARG A 444 -11.70 7.22 17.17
C ARG A 444 -10.90 8.19 16.30
N PHE A 445 -9.60 7.94 16.12
CA PHE A 445 -8.72 8.77 15.30
C PHE A 445 -8.63 8.29 13.86
N GLY A 446 -9.41 7.27 13.47
CA GLY A 446 -9.35 6.67 12.14
C GLY A 446 -9.66 7.66 11.00
N SER A 447 -10.43 8.72 11.24
CA SER A 447 -10.72 9.73 10.22
C SER A 447 -9.61 10.76 10.03
N LEU A 448 -8.59 10.79 10.91
CA LEU A 448 -7.48 11.73 10.77
C LEU A 448 -6.70 11.42 9.47
N LYS A 449 -6.79 12.34 8.51
CA LYS A 449 -6.28 12.19 7.14
C LYS A 449 -4.74 12.31 7.01
N GLU A 450 -4.01 12.46 8.10
CA GLU A 450 -2.57 12.69 8.08
C GLU A 450 -1.77 11.40 7.77
N ASN A 451 -0.61 11.56 7.13
CA ASN A 451 0.34 10.48 6.90
C ASN A 451 0.96 10.07 8.25
N ARG A 452 0.31 9.13 8.95
CA ARG A 452 0.73 8.61 10.25
C ARG A 452 1.94 7.71 10.12
N ASP A 453 2.77 7.64 11.17
CA ASP A 453 3.84 6.65 11.32
C ASP A 453 3.35 5.46 12.18
N PRO A 454 2.98 4.32 11.56
CA PRO A 454 2.49 3.18 12.31
C PRO A 454 3.54 2.55 13.23
N ALA A 455 4.83 2.75 12.95
CA ALA A 455 5.91 2.22 13.79
C ALA A 455 6.06 3.03 15.08
N ALA A 456 6.09 4.36 14.98
CA ALA A 456 6.12 5.25 16.14
C ALA A 456 4.90 5.03 17.05
N ILE A 457 3.70 4.94 16.47
CA ILE A 457 2.46 4.71 17.23
C ILE A 457 2.48 3.34 17.92
N ALA A 458 2.93 2.28 17.22
CA ALA A 458 3.02 0.95 17.81
C ALA A 458 4.03 0.91 18.97
N ALA A 459 5.18 1.58 18.83
CA ALA A 459 6.15 1.73 19.90
C ALA A 459 5.55 2.47 21.11
N ALA A 460 4.84 3.59 20.88
CA ALA A 460 4.19 4.36 21.93
C ALA A 460 3.20 3.50 22.74
N LEU A 461 2.29 2.82 22.02
CA LEU A 461 1.25 1.99 22.63
C LEU A 461 1.79 0.72 23.31
N SER A 462 2.98 0.28 22.91
CA SER A 462 3.70 -0.81 23.58
C SER A 462 4.29 -0.37 24.91
N ASN A 463 4.70 0.89 25.04
CA ASN A 463 5.23 1.45 26.28
C ASN A 463 4.12 1.73 27.30
N GLU A 464 3.05 2.43 26.89
CA GLU A 464 1.91 2.78 27.77
C GLU A 464 0.60 2.92 26.97
N SER A 465 -0.56 2.92 27.64
CA SER A 465 -1.83 3.01 26.92
C SER A 465 -2.08 4.47 26.58
N PHE A 466 -2.83 4.76 25.52
CA PHE A 466 -3.13 6.15 25.17
C PHE A 466 -3.88 6.88 26.31
N GLU A 467 -4.72 6.18 27.06
CA GLU A 467 -5.39 6.76 28.24
C GLU A 467 -4.43 6.99 29.41
N ASP A 468 -3.45 6.10 29.63
CA ASP A 468 -2.41 6.31 30.65
C ASP A 468 -1.50 7.48 30.27
N TYR A 469 -1.12 7.58 28.99
CA TYR A 469 -0.38 8.71 28.44
C TYR A 469 -1.11 10.04 28.69
N CYS A 470 -2.40 10.12 28.39
CA CYS A 470 -3.21 11.31 28.66
C CYS A 470 -3.23 11.65 30.16
N THR A 471 -3.36 10.64 31.01
CA THR A 471 -3.39 10.81 32.48
C THR A 471 -2.06 11.32 33.00
N ARG A 472 -0.95 10.78 32.49
CA ARG A 472 0.42 11.16 32.86
C ARG A 472 0.75 12.59 32.43
N LYS A 473 0.31 13.02 31.24
CA LYS A 473 0.48 14.41 30.77
C LYS A 473 -0.38 15.38 31.60
N GLY A 474 -1.58 14.98 32.00
CA GLY A 474 -2.42 15.76 32.92
C GLY A 474 -3.00 17.06 32.33
N ILE A 475 -2.89 17.27 31.01
CA ILE A 475 -3.39 18.45 30.29
C ILE A 475 -4.86 18.22 29.93
N LYS A 476 -5.78 18.66 30.79
CA LYS A 476 -7.21 18.32 30.70
C LYS A 476 -7.99 19.10 29.63
N ASP A 477 -7.48 20.28 29.29
CA ASP A 477 -8.02 21.18 28.28
C ASP A 477 -7.63 20.78 26.85
N ALA A 478 -6.57 19.97 26.67
CA ALA A 478 -6.15 19.52 25.36
C ALA A 478 -7.11 18.49 24.74
N SER A 479 -7.36 18.63 23.44
CA SER A 479 -8.11 17.63 22.69
C SER A 479 -7.41 16.27 22.71
N LYS A 480 -8.19 15.19 22.65
CA LYS A 480 -7.61 13.84 22.59
C LYS A 480 -6.85 13.62 21.27
N SER A 481 -7.26 14.29 20.20
CA SER A 481 -6.54 14.26 18.92
C SER A 481 -5.14 14.88 19.05
N ASP A 482 -5.02 16.07 19.66
CA ASP A 482 -3.74 16.77 19.84
C ASP A 482 -2.79 15.95 20.73
N LEU A 483 -3.31 15.35 21.81
CA LEU A 483 -2.52 14.47 22.66
C LEU A 483 -2.06 13.20 21.95
N PHE A 484 -2.89 12.65 21.05
CA PHE A 484 -2.50 11.49 20.25
C PHE A 484 -1.38 11.83 19.26
N GLN A 485 -1.47 12.98 18.58
CA GLN A 485 -0.41 13.47 17.70
C GLN A 485 0.89 13.73 18.49
N LEU A 486 0.79 14.29 19.70
CA LEU A 486 1.96 14.51 20.55
C LEU A 486 2.62 13.19 20.95
N MET A 487 1.83 12.17 21.31
CA MET A 487 2.33 10.84 21.67
C MET A 487 3.07 10.18 20.50
N GLU A 488 2.53 10.30 19.28
CA GLU A 488 3.18 9.83 18.05
C GLU A 488 4.52 10.55 17.84
N LEU A 489 4.53 11.88 17.93
CA LEU A 489 5.73 12.68 17.71
C LEU A 489 6.82 12.46 18.77
N GLU A 490 6.46 12.28 20.04
CA GLU A 490 7.43 11.96 21.10
C GLU A 490 8.18 10.64 20.82
N GLN A 491 7.57 9.69 20.11
CA GLN A 491 8.25 8.47 19.68
C GLN A 491 9.05 8.64 18.38
N ALA A 492 8.57 9.48 17.46
CA ALA A 492 9.24 9.71 16.18
C ALA A 492 10.48 10.61 16.31
N ASP A 493 10.49 11.53 17.27
CA ASP A 493 11.59 12.46 17.52
C ASP A 493 11.84 12.64 19.03
N GLU A 494 12.99 12.13 19.49
CA GLU A 494 13.40 12.18 20.89
C GLU A 494 13.47 13.61 21.45
N LYS A 495 13.76 14.62 20.59
CA LYS A 495 13.82 16.02 21.03
C LYS A 495 12.46 16.53 21.50
N VAL A 496 11.37 16.03 20.91
CA VAL A 496 9.99 16.42 21.27
C VAL A 496 9.67 16.05 22.71
N SER A 497 10.18 14.91 23.20
CA SER A 497 9.94 14.47 24.58
C SER A 497 10.38 15.51 25.62
N SER A 498 11.47 16.23 25.36
CA SER A 498 11.99 17.25 26.29
C SER A 498 11.03 18.44 26.46
N VAL A 499 10.49 18.96 25.35
CA VAL A 499 9.55 20.09 25.34
C VAL A 499 8.14 19.67 25.71
N ALA A 500 7.72 18.46 25.32
CA ALA A 500 6.41 17.89 25.66
C ALA A 500 6.25 17.64 27.15
N ASN A 501 7.34 17.45 27.90
CA ASN A 501 7.31 17.33 29.36
C ASN A 501 7.15 18.68 30.07
N ALA A 502 7.43 19.80 29.40
CA ALA A 502 7.19 21.15 29.91
C ALA A 502 5.76 21.64 29.64
N ALA A 503 5.04 21.05 28.69
CA ALA A 503 3.67 21.44 28.33
C ALA A 503 2.69 21.30 29.50
N ARG A 504 1.83 22.30 29.70
CA ARG A 504 0.82 22.35 30.77
C ARG A 504 -0.58 22.67 30.28
N THR A 505 -0.70 23.23 29.08
CA THR A 505 -1.96 23.72 28.50
C THR A 505 -2.18 23.17 27.09
N GLU A 506 -3.41 23.25 26.58
CA GLU A 506 -3.74 22.91 25.19
C GLU A 506 -2.89 23.70 24.18
N GLN A 507 -2.68 24.99 24.44
CA GLN A 507 -1.86 25.84 23.57
C GLN A 507 -0.39 25.38 23.53
N ASP A 508 0.16 24.89 24.64
CA ASP A 508 1.52 24.35 24.65
C ASP A 508 1.64 23.15 23.71
N VAL A 509 0.67 22.23 23.76
CA VAL A 509 0.61 21.08 22.87
C VAL A 509 0.54 21.56 21.42
N ARG A 510 -0.39 22.45 21.09
CA ARG A 510 -0.54 23.00 19.73
C ARG A 510 0.72 23.73 19.25
N THR A 511 1.39 24.45 20.14
CA THR A 511 2.67 25.13 19.84
C THR A 511 3.72 24.11 19.40
N ILE A 512 3.87 23.01 20.14
CA ILE A 512 4.81 21.94 19.81
C ILE A 512 4.45 21.26 18.48
N LEU A 513 3.16 20.92 18.29
CA LEU A 513 2.69 20.25 17.07
C LEU A 513 2.94 21.09 15.81
N ARG A 514 2.76 22.41 15.90
CA ARG A 514 2.89 23.34 14.77
C ARG A 514 4.32 23.80 14.52
N ASN A 515 5.13 23.92 15.58
CA ASN A 515 6.46 24.53 15.50
C ASN A 515 7.55 23.51 15.78
N ARG A 516 7.94 22.76 14.76
CA ARG A 516 9.05 21.78 14.85
C ARG A 516 10.39 22.35 14.37
N LYS A 517 10.59 23.66 14.58
CA LYS A 517 11.82 24.36 14.18
C LYS A 517 12.94 24.14 15.22
N PRO A 518 14.23 24.16 14.84
CA PRO A 518 15.35 23.96 15.76
C PRO A 518 15.29 24.84 17.02
N GLU A 519 14.84 26.09 16.88
CA GLU A 519 14.77 27.09 17.93
C GLU A 519 13.88 26.65 19.11
N LEU A 520 12.79 25.92 18.86
CA LEU A 520 11.93 25.37 19.93
C LEU A 520 12.74 24.43 20.83
N PHE A 521 13.57 23.58 20.23
CA PHE A 521 14.34 22.57 20.95
C PHE A 521 15.57 23.18 21.63
N GLU A 522 16.20 24.19 21.03
CA GLU A 522 17.38 24.86 21.58
C GLU A 522 17.05 25.75 22.78
N MET A 523 15.93 26.48 22.73
CA MET A 523 15.54 27.44 23.77
C MET A 523 14.62 26.83 24.83
N GLY A 524 13.91 25.75 24.47
CA GLY A 524 12.84 25.16 25.28
C GLY A 524 11.52 25.91 25.17
N LEU A 525 10.42 25.23 25.54
CA LEU A 525 9.05 25.68 25.30
C LEU A 525 8.75 27.08 25.85
N ASP A 526 9.07 27.35 27.12
CA ASP A 526 8.72 28.63 27.77
C ASP A 526 9.46 29.82 27.16
N ALA A 527 10.75 29.64 26.83
CA ALA A 527 11.55 30.69 26.19
C ALA A 527 11.12 30.89 24.74
N PHE A 528 10.81 29.80 24.03
CA PHE A 528 10.29 29.85 22.68
C PHE A 528 8.97 30.61 22.60
N LYS A 529 8.00 30.32 23.49
CA LYS A 529 6.71 31.05 23.53
C LYS A 529 6.90 32.55 23.71
N LYS A 530 7.83 32.98 24.57
CA LYS A 530 8.14 34.40 24.82
C LYS A 530 8.80 35.09 23.63
N ALA A 531 9.62 34.36 22.88
CA ALA A 531 10.30 34.88 21.69
C ALA A 531 9.48 34.72 20.40
N PHE A 532 8.40 33.93 20.43
CA PHE A 532 7.67 33.47 19.24
C PHE A 532 7.25 34.62 18.33
N THR A 533 6.75 35.71 18.90
CA THR A 533 6.26 36.85 18.11
C THR A 533 7.33 37.52 17.27
N ASP A 534 8.61 37.42 17.67
CA ASP A 534 9.74 38.01 16.98
C ASP A 534 10.51 36.98 16.13
N LEU A 535 10.35 35.68 16.43
CA LEU A 535 10.94 34.57 15.66
C LEU A 535 10.10 34.19 14.43
N ASP A 536 8.78 34.28 14.55
CA ASP A 536 7.84 33.94 13.49
C ASP A 536 7.59 35.15 12.58
N THR A 537 7.75 34.94 11.26
CA THR A 537 7.72 36.00 10.27
C THR A 537 6.34 36.65 10.16
N ASP A 538 5.28 35.85 10.11
CA ASP A 538 3.90 36.34 10.04
C ASP A 538 3.51 37.08 11.32
N SER A 539 3.95 36.57 12.47
CA SER A 539 3.74 37.21 13.78
C SER A 539 4.47 38.55 13.88
N SER A 540 5.71 38.63 13.41
CA SER A 540 6.52 39.85 13.42
C SER A 540 5.91 40.91 12.51
N TRP A 541 5.49 40.50 11.31
CA TRP A 541 4.76 41.36 10.38
C TRP A 541 3.47 41.90 11.00
N LEU A 542 2.65 41.05 11.61
CA LEU A 542 1.37 41.47 12.21
C LEU A 542 1.58 42.48 13.36
N LYS A 543 2.66 42.30 14.13
CA LYS A 543 3.06 43.20 15.22
C LYS A 543 3.36 44.62 14.70
N GLU A 544 3.99 44.72 13.53
CA GLU A 544 4.27 46.01 12.86
C GLU A 544 3.00 46.67 12.31
N GLN A 545 2.02 45.90 11.86
CA GLN A 545 0.78 46.44 11.27
C GLN A 545 -0.20 47.01 12.30
N ILE A 546 -0.31 46.42 13.50
CA ILE A 546 -1.45 46.68 14.41
C ILE A 546 -1.10 47.59 15.61
N GLU A 547 0.18 47.81 15.90
CA GLU A 547 0.70 48.48 17.11
C GLU A 547 0.07 47.93 18.40
N ILE A 548 0.76 47.02 19.08
CA ILE A 548 0.25 46.30 20.26
C ILE A 548 0.72 46.95 21.58
N PRO A 549 -0.20 47.52 22.39
CA PRO A 549 0.11 48.03 23.72
C PRO A 549 0.57 46.91 24.66
N LYS A 550 1.34 47.29 25.69
CA LYS A 550 1.92 46.34 26.66
C LYS A 550 0.88 45.44 27.34
N GLU A 551 -0.30 45.97 27.61
CA GLU A 551 -1.40 45.23 28.27
C GLU A 551 -2.02 44.13 27.41
N HIS A 552 -1.82 44.15 26.08
CA HIS A 552 -2.34 43.15 25.15
C HIS A 552 -1.25 42.24 24.57
N LEU A 553 0.01 42.34 25.03
CA LEU A 553 1.13 41.52 24.51
C LEU A 553 0.93 40.02 24.74
N ASP A 554 0.38 39.61 25.88
CA ASP A 554 0.12 38.20 26.17
C ASP A 554 -0.99 37.64 25.27
N ALA A 555 -2.05 38.41 25.05
CA ALA A 555 -3.14 38.04 24.14
C ALA A 555 -2.66 37.98 22.68
N PHE A 556 -1.79 38.91 22.27
CA PHE A 556 -1.14 38.89 20.96
C PHE A 556 -0.27 37.64 20.79
N THR A 557 0.57 37.34 21.77
CA THR A 557 1.43 36.14 21.76
C THR A 557 0.58 34.87 21.66
N SER A 558 -0.51 34.77 22.43
CA SER A 558 -1.47 33.67 22.35
C SER A 558 -2.08 33.55 20.95
N PHE A 559 -2.56 34.66 20.39
CA PHE A 559 -3.14 34.70 19.04
C PHE A 559 -2.16 34.21 17.98
N CYS A 560 -0.89 34.60 18.07
CA CYS A 560 0.18 34.16 17.19
C CYS A 560 0.50 32.66 17.35
N LEU A 561 0.65 32.17 18.58
CA LEU A 561 0.91 30.75 18.87
C LEU A 561 -0.21 29.83 18.36
N ASP A 562 -1.45 30.33 18.38
CA ASP A 562 -2.62 29.68 17.78
C ASP A 562 -2.64 29.78 16.25
N GLY A 563 -1.54 30.21 15.62
CA GLY A 563 -1.33 30.26 14.17
C GLY A 563 -2.16 31.31 13.43
N ASN A 564 -2.84 32.19 14.16
CA ASN A 564 -3.77 33.13 13.56
C ASN A 564 -3.05 34.26 12.81
N ALA A 565 -1.81 34.58 13.17
CA ALA A 565 -1.00 35.54 12.43
C ALA A 565 -0.81 35.12 10.96
N SER A 566 -0.54 33.83 10.74
CA SER A 566 -0.41 33.27 9.39
C SER A 566 -1.72 33.33 8.59
N ILE A 567 -2.86 33.08 9.24
CA ILE A 567 -4.19 33.23 8.61
C ILE A 567 -4.43 34.68 8.18
N VAL A 568 -4.09 35.64 9.05
CA VAL A 568 -4.22 37.08 8.74
C VAL A 568 -3.32 37.46 7.58
N HIS A 569 -2.05 37.04 7.61
CA HIS A 569 -1.06 37.37 6.59
C HIS A 569 -1.42 36.77 5.22
N ASP A 570 -1.78 35.48 5.18
CA ASP A 570 -2.23 34.80 3.95
C ASP A 570 -3.45 35.52 3.33
N TYR A 571 -4.43 35.91 4.16
CA TYR A 571 -5.61 36.65 3.70
C TYR A 571 -5.25 38.05 3.21
N TYR A 572 -4.36 38.75 3.94
CA TYR A 572 -3.90 40.10 3.62
C TYR A 572 -3.22 40.14 2.25
N GLU A 573 -2.25 39.25 2.01
CA GLU A 573 -1.50 39.18 0.74
C GLU A 573 -2.40 38.81 -0.45
N SER A 574 -3.49 38.09 -0.19
CA SER A 574 -4.42 37.64 -1.23
C SER A 574 -5.54 38.64 -1.56
N ASN A 575 -5.59 39.78 -0.87
CA ASN A 575 -6.65 40.78 -1.01
C ASN A 575 -6.08 42.21 -1.09
N TYR A 576 -6.94 43.19 -1.34
CA TYR A 576 -6.57 44.60 -1.43
C TYR A 576 -7.73 45.50 -0.97
N GLY A 577 -7.46 46.79 -0.74
CA GLY A 577 -8.47 47.76 -0.36
C GLY A 577 -9.08 47.53 1.03
N GLN A 578 -10.40 47.67 1.16
CA GLN A 578 -11.08 47.60 2.47
C GLN A 578 -10.90 46.25 3.18
N GLN A 579 -10.73 45.16 2.42
CA GLN A 579 -10.57 43.80 2.94
C GLN A 579 -9.31 43.66 3.80
N VAL A 580 -8.20 44.29 3.39
CA VAL A 580 -6.94 44.21 4.13
C VAL A 580 -6.99 45.05 5.41
N GLU A 581 -7.69 46.19 5.39
CA GLU A 581 -7.93 46.99 6.60
C GLU A 581 -8.85 46.25 7.58
N ASN A 582 -9.90 45.61 7.07
CA ASN A 582 -10.88 44.91 7.89
C ASN A 582 -10.29 43.68 8.58
N VAL A 583 -9.44 42.89 7.90
CA VAL A 583 -8.81 41.71 8.54
C VAL A 583 -7.88 42.14 9.68
N LEU A 584 -7.12 43.24 9.51
CA LEU A 584 -6.27 43.80 10.55
C LEU A 584 -7.10 44.33 11.72
N LEU A 585 -8.22 45.00 11.45
CA LEU A 585 -9.15 45.46 12.49
C LEU A 585 -9.76 44.30 13.28
N ILE A 586 -10.18 43.23 12.59
CA ILE A 586 -10.76 42.04 13.20
C ILE A 586 -9.71 41.31 14.04
N ALA A 587 -8.48 41.16 13.54
CA ALA A 587 -7.38 40.59 14.30
C ALA A 587 -7.08 41.44 15.55
N LYS A 588 -6.98 42.77 15.40
CA LYS A 588 -6.80 43.71 16.51
C LYS A 588 -7.90 43.57 17.56
N ALA A 589 -9.16 43.57 17.13
CA ALA A 589 -10.31 43.42 18.01
C ALA A 589 -10.29 42.08 18.76
N THR A 590 -9.86 41.00 18.10
CA THR A 590 -9.69 39.69 18.73
C THR A 590 -8.62 39.73 19.81
N ILE A 591 -7.44 40.29 19.50
CA ILE A 591 -6.33 40.44 20.45
C ILE A 591 -6.73 41.29 21.66
N TYR A 592 -7.56 42.31 21.43
CA TYR A 592 -7.96 43.26 22.47
C TYR A 592 -9.16 42.75 23.29
N GLY A 593 -9.77 41.61 22.92
CA GLY A 593 -10.98 41.09 23.55
C GLY A 593 -12.25 41.88 23.21
N LEU A 594 -12.23 42.65 22.11
CA LEU A 594 -13.31 43.54 21.66
C LEU A 594 -14.00 43.04 20.37
N LEU A 595 -13.77 41.78 19.98
CA LEU A 595 -14.32 41.23 18.73
C LEU A 595 -15.85 41.28 18.70
N ASP A 596 -16.53 40.97 19.82
CA ASP A 596 -17.99 41.03 19.88
C ASP A 596 -18.53 42.46 19.73
N GLU A 597 -17.83 43.46 20.27
CA GLU A 597 -18.22 44.86 20.09
C GLU A 597 -18.12 45.28 18.61
N VAL A 598 -17.03 44.91 17.95
CA VAL A 598 -16.84 45.17 16.51
C VAL A 598 -17.85 44.39 15.66
N LYS A 599 -18.10 43.12 16.01
CA LYS A 599 -19.04 42.24 15.29
C LYS A 599 -20.48 42.72 15.41
N TYR A 600 -20.97 43.11 16.58
CA TYR A 600 -22.39 43.40 16.77
C TYR A 600 -22.80 44.88 16.68
N LYS A 601 -21.85 45.80 16.48
CA LYS A 601 -22.10 47.25 16.40
C LYS A 601 -23.25 47.67 15.48
N ASP A 602 -23.39 47.01 14.33
CA ASP A 602 -24.32 47.39 13.26
C ASP A 602 -25.52 46.44 13.12
N LEU A 603 -25.81 45.60 14.12
CA LEU A 603 -26.84 44.53 14.01
C LEU A 603 -28.19 45.04 13.50
N HIS A 604 -28.73 46.11 14.12
CA HIS A 604 -30.02 46.70 13.73
C HIS A 604 -30.00 47.25 12.30
N LYS A 605 -28.87 47.83 11.88
CA LYS A 605 -28.69 48.36 10.52
C LYS A 605 -28.61 47.23 9.50
N GLU A 606 -27.86 46.17 9.80
CA GLU A 606 -27.69 45.02 8.91
C GLU A 606 -29.02 44.30 8.67
N ILE A 607 -29.82 44.05 9.72
CA ILE A 607 -31.12 43.37 9.55
C ILE A 607 -32.21 44.28 8.99
N GLY A 608 -32.11 45.61 9.20
CA GLY A 608 -33.11 46.58 8.78
C GLY A 608 -34.49 46.35 9.40
N TYR A 609 -34.55 45.76 10.59
CA TYR A 609 -35.74 45.35 11.33
C TYR A 609 -35.56 45.68 12.82
N ALA A 610 -36.58 46.22 13.47
CA ALA A 610 -36.51 46.54 14.90
C ALA A 610 -36.60 45.27 15.74
N ILE A 611 -35.54 44.94 16.49
CA ILE A 611 -35.52 43.83 17.45
C ILE A 611 -35.47 44.35 18.88
N THR A 612 -36.02 43.59 19.83
CA THR A 612 -35.96 43.98 21.25
C THR A 612 -34.56 43.75 21.84
N PRO A 613 -34.20 44.41 22.96
CA PRO A 613 -32.94 44.14 23.66
C PRO A 613 -32.78 42.66 24.06
N GLU A 614 -33.87 41.98 24.41
CA GLU A 614 -33.85 40.55 24.72
C GLU A 614 -33.52 39.71 23.49
N GLN A 615 -34.10 40.03 22.33
CA GLN A 615 -33.79 39.34 21.07
C GLN A 615 -32.35 39.59 20.63
N GLU A 616 -31.85 40.82 20.79
CA GLU A 616 -30.46 41.16 20.50
C GLU A 616 -29.48 40.38 21.39
N ASN A 617 -29.70 40.33 22.70
CA ASN A 617 -28.85 39.57 23.62
C ASN A 617 -28.92 38.08 23.33
N THR A 618 -30.13 37.54 23.06
CA THR A 618 -30.32 36.15 22.68
C THR A 618 -29.60 35.81 21.36
N TRP A 619 -29.57 36.74 20.40
CA TRP A 619 -28.80 36.55 19.18
C TRP A 619 -27.31 36.52 19.49
N LYS A 620 -26.78 37.48 20.26
CA LYS A 620 -25.35 37.55 20.59
C LYS A 620 -24.82 36.27 21.25
N GLU A 621 -25.55 35.71 22.22
CA GLU A 621 -25.17 34.47 22.92
C GLU A 621 -25.01 33.28 21.96
N ASN A 622 -23.94 32.50 22.08
CA ASN A 622 -23.74 31.28 21.29
C ASN A 622 -24.34 30.06 22.00
N ILE A 623 -25.13 29.25 21.30
CA ILE A 623 -25.69 28.01 21.85
C ILE A 623 -24.91 26.76 21.38
N THR A 624 -24.97 25.70 22.19
CA THR A 624 -24.39 24.39 21.88
C THR A 624 -25.36 23.29 22.27
N LEU A 625 -25.53 22.31 21.38
CA LEU A 625 -26.27 21.07 21.62
C LEU A 625 -25.29 19.89 21.60
N VAL A 626 -25.45 18.96 22.55
CA VAL A 626 -24.64 17.74 22.65
C VAL A 626 -25.55 16.52 22.63
N ASP A 627 -25.31 15.60 21.71
CA ASP A 627 -26.02 14.32 21.62
C ASP A 627 -25.02 13.17 21.40
N GLY A 628 -24.81 12.38 22.45
CA GLY A 628 -23.81 11.31 22.45
C GLY A 628 -22.40 11.83 22.17
N LYS A 629 -21.85 11.46 21.01
CA LYS A 629 -20.51 11.84 20.55
C LYS A 629 -20.49 13.08 19.64
N VAL A 630 -21.66 13.60 19.29
CA VAL A 630 -21.81 14.71 18.35
C VAL A 630 -22.14 16.00 19.11
N LYS A 631 -21.35 17.04 18.84
CA LYS A 631 -21.57 18.40 19.31
C LYS A 631 -22.00 19.27 18.13
N THR A 632 -22.96 20.16 18.34
CA THR A 632 -23.33 21.18 17.34
C THR A 632 -23.37 22.51 18.05
N GLY A 633 -22.59 23.48 17.57
CA GLY A 633 -22.42 24.77 18.26
C GLY A 633 -22.40 25.95 17.31
N GLU A 634 -22.77 27.11 17.84
CA GLU A 634 -22.58 28.41 17.21
C GLU A 634 -21.19 28.96 17.53
N TYR A 635 -20.53 29.53 16.52
CA TYR A 635 -19.19 30.06 16.62
C TYR A 635 -19.11 31.43 15.96
N THR A 636 -18.46 32.35 16.68
CA THR A 636 -18.23 33.74 16.26
C THR A 636 -16.79 34.18 16.50
N ASP A 637 -15.95 33.28 17.00
CA ASP A 637 -14.53 33.52 17.21
C ASP A 637 -13.77 33.62 15.87
N PHE A 638 -12.59 34.23 15.93
CA PHE A 638 -11.74 34.48 14.77
C PHE A 638 -11.44 33.21 13.98
N VAL A 639 -11.03 32.14 14.67
CA VAL A 639 -10.56 30.88 14.07
C VAL A 639 -11.70 30.21 13.32
N SER A 640 -12.84 30.07 13.97
CA SER A 640 -14.02 29.42 13.39
C SER A 640 -14.53 30.16 12.15
N CYS A 641 -14.55 31.49 12.18
CA CYS A 641 -14.98 32.33 11.07
C CYS A 641 -13.99 32.28 9.89
N MET A 642 -12.69 32.46 10.14
CA MET A 642 -11.70 32.44 9.06
C MET A 642 -11.54 31.07 8.39
N ASN A 643 -11.80 29.98 9.13
CA ASN A 643 -11.65 28.63 8.61
C ASN A 643 -12.87 28.05 7.89
N ILE A 644 -13.96 28.80 7.70
CA ILE A 644 -15.13 28.26 6.95
C ILE A 644 -14.74 27.87 5.52
N GLY A 645 -13.75 28.54 4.93
CA GLY A 645 -13.24 28.23 3.60
C GLY A 645 -12.34 26.99 3.53
N VAL A 646 -11.93 26.48 4.69
CA VAL A 646 -10.98 25.37 4.86
C VAL A 646 -11.70 24.10 5.36
N LEU A 647 -12.60 24.25 6.33
CA LEU A 647 -13.26 23.15 7.03
C LEU A 647 -14.78 23.17 6.76
N PRO A 648 -15.44 21.99 6.69
CA PRO A 648 -14.87 20.64 6.63
C PRO A 648 -14.29 20.32 5.24
N GLU A 649 -14.56 21.15 4.25
CA GLU A 649 -14.03 21.05 2.89
C GLU A 649 -13.58 22.42 2.38
N ARG A 650 -12.61 22.40 1.46
CA ARG A 650 -12.14 23.61 0.78
C ARG A 650 -13.28 24.18 -0.06
N THR A 651 -13.53 25.48 0.08
CA THR A 651 -14.50 26.21 -0.75
C THR A 651 -13.88 27.44 -1.39
N CYS A 652 -14.64 28.15 -2.22
CA CYS A 652 -14.21 29.41 -2.83
C CYS A 652 -13.92 30.52 -1.81
N MET A 653 -14.34 30.40 -0.55
CA MET A 653 -14.03 31.34 0.53
C MET A 653 -12.75 30.98 1.31
N ASN A 654 -11.90 30.09 0.79
CA ASN A 654 -10.61 29.79 1.42
C ASN A 654 -9.76 31.06 1.55
N TYR A 655 -9.26 31.35 2.75
CA TYR A 655 -8.54 32.59 3.02
C TYR A 655 -7.22 32.73 2.21
N ARG A 656 -6.60 31.61 1.81
CA ARG A 656 -5.32 31.60 1.09
C ARG A 656 -5.45 31.82 -0.41
N ASP A 657 -6.40 31.14 -1.04
CA ASP A 657 -6.43 30.98 -2.50
C ASP A 657 -7.84 30.77 -3.06
N GLY A 658 -8.86 31.10 -2.26
CA GLY A 658 -10.26 31.01 -2.66
C GLY A 658 -10.62 32.07 -3.70
N ALA A 659 -11.30 31.65 -4.78
CA ALA A 659 -11.73 32.57 -5.85
C ALA A 659 -12.69 33.69 -5.38
N TYR A 660 -13.37 33.49 -4.24
CA TYR A 660 -14.25 34.45 -3.58
C TYR A 660 -13.80 34.68 -2.12
N ASN A 661 -12.49 34.62 -1.84
CA ASN A 661 -11.95 34.87 -0.50
C ASN A 661 -12.33 36.27 0.02
N GLU A 662 -12.49 37.27 -0.85
CA GLU A 662 -12.97 38.62 -0.51
C GLU A 662 -14.33 38.65 0.21
N CYS A 663 -15.13 37.57 0.15
CA CYS A 663 -16.41 37.43 0.85
C CYS A 663 -16.29 36.83 2.25
N LEU A 664 -15.12 36.30 2.61
CA LEU A 664 -14.90 35.55 3.85
C LEU A 664 -15.22 36.40 5.08
N LEU A 665 -14.75 37.66 5.11
CA LEU A 665 -14.94 38.53 6.28
C LEU A 665 -16.40 38.85 6.56
N SER A 666 -17.32 38.61 5.61
CA SER A 666 -18.76 38.74 5.85
C SER A 666 -19.30 37.74 6.89
N THR A 667 -18.54 36.72 7.29
CA THR A 667 -18.88 35.89 8.46
C THR A 667 -18.84 36.67 9.77
N PHE A 668 -18.12 37.80 9.81
CA PHE A 668 -18.06 38.72 10.93
C PHE A 668 -19.15 39.80 10.89
N ASP A 669 -20.07 39.74 9.92
CA ASP A 669 -21.30 40.56 9.96
C ASP A 669 -22.12 40.19 11.21
N ALA A 670 -22.73 41.18 11.86
CA ALA A 670 -23.47 41.01 13.11
C ALA A 670 -24.59 39.98 12.97
N ASN A 671 -25.25 39.96 11.81
CA ASN A 671 -26.41 39.13 11.53
C ASN A 671 -26.07 37.68 11.15
N LYS A 672 -24.80 37.29 11.13
CA LYS A 672 -24.35 35.93 10.77
C LYS A 672 -23.63 35.23 11.93
N LYS A 673 -23.81 33.91 12.00
CA LYS A 673 -23.05 33.00 12.85
C LYS A 673 -22.62 31.78 12.07
N VAL A 674 -21.45 31.23 12.39
CA VAL A 674 -21.01 29.94 11.86
C VAL A 674 -21.56 28.83 12.76
N ILE A 675 -22.06 27.75 12.16
CA ILE A 675 -22.45 26.55 12.90
C ILE A 675 -21.52 25.42 12.48
N TYR A 676 -20.92 24.74 13.45
CA TYR A 676 -20.18 23.51 13.23
C TYR A 676 -20.87 22.31 13.87
N VAL A 677 -20.87 21.19 13.14
CA VAL A 677 -21.16 19.85 13.67
C VAL A 677 -19.84 19.14 13.83
N THR A 678 -19.53 18.75 15.07
CA THR A 678 -18.28 18.09 15.45
C THR A 678 -18.58 16.69 15.97
N GLU A 679 -17.84 15.69 15.49
CA GLU A 679 -17.88 14.32 16.01
C GLU A 679 -16.45 13.93 16.39
N GLU A 680 -16.23 13.55 17.66
CA GLU A 680 -14.90 13.12 18.16
C GLU A 680 -13.75 14.09 17.78
N ASP A 681 -13.96 15.39 17.97
CA ASP A 681 -13.04 16.51 17.67
C ASP A 681 -12.86 16.85 16.17
N GLU A 682 -13.51 16.13 15.25
CA GLU A 682 -13.51 16.45 13.82
C GLU A 682 -14.75 17.26 13.43
N ILE A 683 -14.56 18.39 12.72
CA ILE A 683 -15.67 19.12 12.10
C ILE A 683 -16.15 18.32 10.89
N ILE A 684 -17.34 17.70 11.02
CA ILE A 684 -17.94 16.85 9.99
C ILE A 684 -18.97 17.59 9.13
N GLY A 685 -19.42 18.76 9.57
CA GLY A 685 -20.37 19.59 8.83
C GLY A 685 -20.33 21.04 9.28
N ARG A 686 -20.67 21.96 8.38
CA ARG A 686 -20.88 23.36 8.72
C ARG A 686 -22.06 23.99 7.97
N ALA A 687 -22.56 25.09 8.51
CA ALA A 687 -23.48 26.00 7.84
C ALA A 687 -23.31 27.44 8.38
N ILE A 688 -23.97 28.40 7.74
CA ILE A 688 -24.14 29.76 8.27
C ILE A 688 -25.58 29.91 8.76
N LEU A 689 -25.74 30.50 9.93
CA LEU A 689 -27.02 30.95 10.46
C LEU A 689 -27.12 32.45 10.24
N ARG A 690 -28.21 32.90 9.63
CA ARG A 690 -28.45 34.33 9.36
C ARG A 690 -29.71 34.80 10.05
N LEU A 691 -29.61 35.85 10.86
CA LEU A 691 -30.76 36.61 11.34
C LEU A 691 -31.12 37.65 10.27
N THR A 692 -32.36 37.63 9.81
CA THR A 692 -32.82 38.55 8.77
C THR A 692 -34.34 38.73 8.83
N LYS A 693 -34.89 39.42 7.85
CA LYS A 693 -36.32 39.62 7.67
C LYS A 693 -36.80 39.03 6.36
N LEU A 694 -38.07 38.67 6.34
CA LEU A 694 -38.75 38.06 5.20
C LEU A 694 -39.98 38.88 4.81
N SER A 695 -40.21 39.00 3.51
CA SER A 695 -41.43 39.58 2.94
C SER A 695 -42.11 38.58 1.99
N ASP A 696 -43.43 38.57 2.03
CA ASP A 696 -44.29 37.77 1.14
C ASP A 696 -44.60 38.50 -0.18
N GLU A 697 -44.43 39.83 -0.23
CA GLU A 697 -44.85 40.67 -1.37
C GLU A 697 -43.69 41.17 -2.23
N GLY A 698 -42.44 40.97 -1.81
CA GLY A 698 -41.25 41.49 -2.51
C GLY A 698 -41.18 43.02 -2.50
N ASP A 699 -40.06 43.58 -2.96
CA ASP A 699 -39.88 45.03 -3.01
C ASP A 699 -40.78 45.62 -4.12
N LYS A 700 -41.94 46.19 -3.76
CA LYS A 700 -42.68 47.07 -4.67
C LYS A 700 -41.84 48.34 -4.79
N ASN A 701 -41.17 48.51 -5.93
CA ASN A 701 -40.55 49.79 -6.29
C ASN A 701 -41.51 50.93 -5.94
N LEU A 702 -41.06 51.83 -5.06
CA LEU A 702 -41.72 53.10 -4.75
C LEU A 702 -41.97 53.85 -6.07
N HIS A 703 -43.22 53.84 -6.54
CA HIS A 703 -43.66 54.74 -7.59
C HIS A 703 -44.03 56.08 -6.95
N PHE A 704 -43.58 57.18 -7.55
CA PHE A 704 -43.80 58.57 -7.10
C PHE A 704 -45.29 59.01 -7.05
N GLU A 705 -46.25 58.11 -7.22
CA GLU A 705 -47.69 58.38 -7.22
C GLU A 705 -48.38 58.05 -5.87
N ASP A 706 -47.68 57.51 -4.87
CA ASP A 706 -48.26 57.20 -3.55
C ASP A 706 -48.35 58.43 -2.61
N VAL A 707 -48.79 59.58 -3.14
CA VAL A 707 -49.24 60.73 -2.33
C VAL A 707 -50.76 60.74 -2.29
N ALA A 708 -51.37 59.65 -1.81
CA ALA A 708 -52.74 59.62 -1.32
C ALA A 708 -53.03 58.29 -0.60
N GLU A 709 -53.35 58.42 0.69
CA GLU A 709 -54.11 57.49 1.55
C GLU A 709 -53.51 56.10 1.87
N ASP A 710 -53.33 55.90 3.19
CA ASP A 710 -53.09 54.67 3.94
C ASP A 710 -51.99 53.71 3.44
N THR A 711 -50.87 53.75 4.17
CA THR A 711 -49.78 52.75 4.20
C THR A 711 -50.27 51.31 3.99
N PRO A 712 -49.84 50.61 2.93
CA PRO A 712 -49.87 49.17 2.93
C PRO A 712 -48.84 48.69 3.97
N GLU A 713 -49.30 48.03 5.04
CA GLU A 713 -48.44 47.33 5.99
C GLU A 713 -47.58 46.29 5.24
N ASN A 714 -46.33 46.63 4.90
CA ASN A 714 -45.33 45.63 4.53
C ASN A 714 -45.11 44.73 5.76
N LYS A 715 -45.76 43.56 5.78
CA LYS A 715 -45.64 42.54 6.84
C LYS A 715 -44.30 41.83 6.75
N GLU A 716 -43.23 42.56 7.07
CA GLU A 716 -41.91 41.97 7.27
C GLU A 716 -41.94 41.13 8.56
N ASN A 717 -41.38 39.92 8.52
CA ASN A 717 -41.26 39.05 9.70
C ASN A 717 -39.79 38.74 9.99
N LEU A 718 -39.39 38.78 11.25
CA LEU A 718 -38.06 38.36 11.69
C LEU A 718 -37.90 36.85 11.53
N VAL A 719 -36.82 36.42 10.87
CA VAL A 719 -36.53 35.02 10.59
C VAL A 719 -35.06 34.67 10.83
N VAL A 720 -34.84 33.42 11.22
CA VAL A 720 -33.54 32.77 11.24
C VAL A 720 -33.45 31.89 9.99
N PHE A 721 -32.55 32.24 9.09
CA PHE A 721 -32.28 31.49 7.86
C PHE A 721 -31.08 30.56 8.06
N LEU A 722 -31.31 29.25 7.96
CA LEU A 722 -30.26 28.24 7.93
C LEU A 722 -29.78 28.04 6.48
N GLU A 723 -28.59 28.55 6.21
CA GLU A 723 -27.96 28.46 4.90
C GLU A 723 -27.44 27.05 4.59
N ARG A 724 -27.01 26.87 3.33
CA ARG A 724 -26.45 25.63 2.78
C ARG A 724 -25.47 24.93 3.71
N CYS A 725 -25.62 23.61 3.80
CA CYS A 725 -24.72 22.74 4.53
C CYS A 725 -23.53 22.30 3.66
N TYR A 726 -22.32 22.41 4.21
CA TYR A 726 -21.11 21.82 3.65
C TYR A 726 -20.69 20.63 4.51
N LYS A 727 -20.40 19.50 3.87
CA LYS A 727 -20.05 18.23 4.53
C LYS A 727 -19.16 17.41 3.59
N ASN A 728 -17.89 17.30 3.94
CA ASN A 728 -16.86 16.74 3.07
C ASN A 728 -17.06 15.23 2.87
N GLY A 729 -17.44 14.79 1.67
CA GLY A 729 -17.49 13.37 1.29
C GLY A 729 -18.50 12.49 2.04
N PHE A 730 -19.28 13.04 2.99
CA PHE A 730 -20.28 12.29 3.74
C PHE A 730 -21.59 12.13 2.94
N SER A 731 -22.05 10.88 2.83
CA SER A 731 -23.30 10.51 2.17
C SER A 731 -24.18 9.60 3.05
N GLY A 732 -25.39 9.29 2.60
CA GLY A 732 -26.31 8.36 3.28
C GLY A 732 -26.64 8.78 4.73
N LYS A 733 -26.51 7.83 5.67
CA LYS A 733 -26.90 8.01 7.08
C LYS A 733 -26.12 9.13 7.79
N LYS A 734 -24.82 9.26 7.52
CA LYS A 734 -23.98 10.28 8.16
C LYS A 734 -24.35 11.70 7.68
N ALA A 735 -24.60 11.85 6.38
CA ALA A 735 -25.13 13.10 5.83
C ALA A 735 -26.48 13.49 6.45
N ALA A 736 -27.43 12.55 6.53
CA ALA A 736 -28.74 12.79 7.12
C ALA A 736 -28.65 13.23 8.59
N MET A 737 -27.74 12.63 9.36
CA MET A 737 -27.46 13.05 10.74
C MET A 737 -26.94 14.50 10.80
N ILE A 738 -25.98 14.87 9.97
CA ILE A 738 -25.43 16.25 9.93
C ILE A 738 -26.53 17.27 9.66
N TYR A 739 -27.36 17.04 8.64
CA TYR A 739 -28.49 17.92 8.31
C TYR A 739 -29.46 18.07 9.47
N ARG A 740 -29.80 16.96 10.15
CA ARG A 740 -30.68 16.99 11.33
C ARG A 740 -30.08 17.80 12.47
N LYS A 741 -28.79 17.65 12.74
CA LYS A 741 -28.10 18.37 13.83
C LYS A 741 -28.06 19.88 13.61
N LEU A 742 -27.78 20.31 12.37
CA LEU A 742 -27.84 21.72 11.99
C LEU A 742 -29.26 22.28 12.14
N TYR A 743 -30.27 21.54 11.69
CA TYR A 743 -31.68 21.89 11.87
C TYR A 743 -32.08 22.03 13.35
N ASP A 744 -31.72 21.05 14.18
CA ASP A 744 -32.07 21.04 15.62
C ASP A 744 -31.52 22.30 16.33
N LEU A 745 -30.29 22.71 16.01
CA LEU A 745 -29.70 23.95 16.54
C LEU A 745 -30.43 25.19 16.02
N ALA A 746 -30.64 25.29 14.71
CA ALA A 746 -31.28 26.45 14.10
C ALA A 746 -32.72 26.64 14.61
N LYS A 747 -33.47 25.54 14.77
CA LYS A 747 -34.81 25.54 15.36
C LYS A 747 -34.77 26.06 16.80
N ARG A 748 -33.86 25.52 17.62
CA ARG A 748 -33.72 25.98 19.01
C ARG A 748 -33.39 27.46 19.09
N LYS A 749 -32.52 27.97 18.22
CA LYS A 749 -32.16 29.38 18.16
C LYS A 749 -33.36 30.25 17.76
N ALA A 750 -34.11 29.84 16.74
CA ALA A 750 -35.32 30.54 16.29
C ALA A 750 -36.40 30.62 17.38
N GLU A 751 -36.63 29.51 18.10
CA GLU A 751 -37.55 29.45 19.25
C GLU A 751 -37.15 30.42 20.38
N LEU A 752 -35.86 30.48 20.71
CA LEU A 752 -35.36 31.40 21.74
C LEU A 752 -35.54 32.88 21.35
N LEU A 753 -35.44 33.20 20.05
CA LEU A 753 -35.61 34.55 19.53
C LEU A 753 -37.07 34.96 19.31
N GLY A 754 -38.00 33.98 19.32
CA GLY A 754 -39.36 34.20 18.83
C GLY A 754 -39.40 34.56 17.35
N ALA A 755 -38.46 34.05 16.55
CA ALA A 755 -38.35 34.30 15.11
C ALA A 755 -38.78 33.08 14.29
N GLY A 756 -39.22 33.29 13.05
CA GLY A 756 -39.54 32.19 12.13
C GLY A 756 -38.28 31.44 11.69
N LEU A 757 -38.36 30.12 11.47
CA LEU A 757 -37.25 29.34 10.91
C LEU A 757 -37.43 29.12 9.41
N VAL A 758 -36.39 29.46 8.65
CA VAL A 758 -36.33 29.28 7.20
C VAL A 758 -35.14 28.40 6.84
N LEU A 759 -35.34 27.39 5.99
CA LEU A 759 -34.27 26.47 5.58
C LEU A 759 -33.96 26.59 4.08
N ALA A 760 -32.67 26.52 3.74
CA ALA A 760 -32.21 26.35 2.37
C ALA A 760 -32.69 25.02 1.75
N ASP A 761 -32.69 24.93 0.42
CA ASP A 761 -33.21 23.76 -0.31
C ASP A 761 -32.47 22.45 0.02
N ASP A 762 -31.19 22.53 0.38
CA ASP A 762 -30.35 21.41 0.81
C ASP A 762 -30.95 20.60 1.97
N TYR A 763 -31.86 21.20 2.77
CA TYR A 763 -32.49 20.55 3.92
C TYR A 763 -33.83 19.87 3.59
N LYS A 764 -34.22 19.74 2.31
CA LYS A 764 -35.51 19.18 1.87
C LYS A 764 -35.96 17.95 2.66
N THR A 765 -35.12 16.93 2.79
CA THR A 765 -35.48 15.69 3.51
C THR A 765 -35.78 15.94 4.98
N VAL A 766 -35.00 16.78 5.65
CA VAL A 766 -35.22 17.14 7.06
C VAL A 766 -36.47 17.99 7.19
N ALA A 767 -36.71 18.90 6.25
CA ALA A 767 -37.89 19.76 6.21
C ALA A 767 -39.18 18.95 6.07
N GLU A 768 -39.24 18.03 5.11
CA GLU A 768 -40.39 17.15 4.86
C GLU A 768 -40.70 16.25 6.07
N LEU A 769 -39.67 15.67 6.71
CA LEU A 769 -39.81 14.84 7.91
C LEU A 769 -40.38 15.61 9.12
N ASN A 770 -40.15 16.93 9.18
CA ASN A 770 -40.64 17.79 10.24
C ASN A 770 -41.89 18.59 9.83
N GLY A 771 -42.49 18.28 8.67
CA GLY A 771 -43.73 18.90 8.21
C GLY A 771 -43.61 20.36 7.77
N LEU A 772 -42.42 20.85 7.42
CA LEU A 772 -42.23 22.22 6.94
C LEU A 772 -42.76 22.38 5.50
N ALA A 773 -43.49 23.45 5.26
CA ALA A 773 -44.05 23.75 3.93
C ALA A 773 -43.01 24.46 3.05
N LYS A 774 -42.94 24.07 1.77
CA LYS A 774 -42.12 24.78 0.77
C LYS A 774 -42.93 25.91 0.14
N LYS A 775 -42.44 27.15 0.23
CA LYS A 775 -43.08 28.34 -0.33
C LYS A 775 -42.05 29.24 -1.04
N CYS A 776 -42.50 29.96 -2.06
CA CYS A 776 -41.72 31.03 -2.67
C CYS A 776 -41.88 32.32 -1.86
N SER A 777 -40.77 32.92 -1.44
CA SER A 777 -40.78 34.16 -0.64
C SER A 777 -39.54 35.00 -0.93
N TYR A 778 -39.47 36.19 -0.34
CA TYR A 778 -38.35 37.11 -0.46
C TYR A 778 -37.59 37.20 0.86
N ILE A 779 -36.33 36.78 0.88
CA ILE A 779 -35.42 36.95 2.02
C ILE A 779 -34.61 38.22 1.81
N TYR A 780 -34.52 39.06 2.83
CA TYR A 780 -33.62 40.21 2.81
C TYR A 780 -32.17 39.74 2.96
N VAL A 781 -31.32 40.11 2.01
CA VAL A 781 -29.86 39.93 2.11
C VAL A 781 -29.29 41.26 2.53
N SER A 782 -28.87 41.36 3.80
CA SER A 782 -28.29 42.56 4.41
C SER A 782 -27.07 43.06 3.65
N GLU A 783 -26.81 44.36 3.61
CA GLU A 783 -25.51 44.85 3.12
C GLU A 783 -24.38 44.41 4.08
N SER A 784 -23.28 43.89 3.53
CA SER A 784 -22.12 43.46 4.32
C SER A 784 -21.26 44.66 4.71
N LYS A 785 -21.09 44.91 6.01
CA LYS A 785 -20.14 45.94 6.49
C LYS A 785 -18.68 45.59 6.19
N ASN A 786 -18.42 44.32 5.88
CA ASN A 786 -17.10 43.82 5.51
C ASN A 786 -16.88 43.80 3.99
N GLY A 787 -17.74 44.47 3.21
CA GLY A 787 -17.60 44.64 1.76
C GLY A 787 -18.57 43.75 0.99
N LYS A 788 -18.12 42.56 0.57
CA LYS A 788 -18.93 41.62 -0.21
C LYS A 788 -19.28 40.40 0.63
N GLN A 789 -20.33 39.68 0.23
CA GLN A 789 -20.70 38.40 0.81
C GLN A 789 -21.03 37.39 -0.27
N TYR A 790 -20.91 36.12 0.10
CA TYR A 790 -21.19 34.99 -0.77
C TYR A 790 -22.38 34.21 -0.25
N LEU A 791 -23.35 33.91 -1.12
CA LEU A 791 -24.60 33.27 -0.73
C LEU A 791 -24.97 32.08 -1.63
N ASP A 792 -24.38 30.93 -1.32
CA ASP A 792 -24.59 29.69 -2.08
C ASP A 792 -26.04 29.19 -2.05
N SER A 793 -26.74 29.46 -0.96
CA SER A 793 -28.16 29.09 -0.80
C SER A 793 -29.08 29.77 -1.83
N LEU A 794 -28.60 30.83 -2.50
CA LEU A 794 -29.36 31.67 -3.44
C LEU A 794 -28.67 31.84 -4.81
N GLY A 795 -27.84 30.88 -5.21
CA GLY A 795 -27.25 30.85 -6.56
C GLY A 795 -25.76 31.16 -6.63
N GLY A 796 -25.12 31.50 -5.50
CA GLY A 796 -23.64 31.51 -5.39
C GLY A 796 -22.94 32.68 -6.07
N ASN A 797 -23.45 33.89 -5.89
CA ASN A 797 -22.83 35.13 -6.38
C ASN A 797 -22.09 35.90 -5.27
N CYS A 798 -21.08 36.69 -5.69
CA CYS A 798 -20.35 37.65 -4.87
C CYS A 798 -21.02 39.03 -4.97
N GLU A 799 -21.69 39.48 -3.91
CA GLU A 799 -22.57 40.66 -3.95
C GLU A 799 -22.44 41.50 -2.66
N SER A 800 -22.78 42.80 -2.71
CA SER A 800 -22.75 43.68 -1.53
C SER A 800 -23.91 43.43 -0.56
N GLY A 801 -25.07 43.01 -1.09
CA GLY A 801 -26.34 42.93 -0.35
C GLY A 801 -27.14 44.25 -0.39
N GLY A 802 -28.16 44.35 0.47
CA GLY A 802 -29.07 45.48 0.60
C GLY A 802 -30.43 45.32 -0.07
N TYR A 803 -30.81 44.11 -0.50
CA TYR A 803 -32.02 43.87 -1.30
C TYR A 803 -32.73 42.57 -0.92
N TYR A 804 -33.98 42.46 -1.37
CA TYR A 804 -34.78 41.25 -1.28
C TYR A 804 -34.46 40.27 -2.40
N VAL A 805 -34.15 39.02 -2.05
CA VAL A 805 -33.92 37.94 -3.00
C VAL A 805 -35.07 36.95 -2.95
N ARG A 806 -35.67 36.72 -4.11
CA ARG A 806 -36.72 35.71 -4.29
C ARG A 806 -36.10 34.31 -4.28
N GLY A 807 -36.64 33.41 -3.45
CA GLY A 807 -36.21 32.02 -3.40
C GLY A 807 -37.35 31.08 -3.04
N ASN A 808 -37.09 29.78 -3.12
CA ASN A 808 -38.00 28.74 -2.61
C ASN A 808 -37.38 28.15 -1.35
N PHE A 809 -38.08 28.28 -0.23
CA PHE A 809 -37.56 27.87 1.08
C PHE A 809 -38.56 27.00 1.82
N PHE A 810 -38.09 26.32 2.86
CA PHE A 810 -38.94 25.58 3.79
C PHE A 810 -39.19 26.40 5.06
N PHE A 811 -40.46 26.47 5.47
CA PHE A 811 -40.93 27.31 6.57
C PHE A 811 -41.46 26.46 7.72
N ALA A 812 -40.98 26.74 8.94
CA ALA A 812 -41.62 26.25 10.15
C ALA A 812 -42.83 27.15 10.43
N SER A 813 -44.02 26.54 10.49
CA SER A 813 -45.28 27.23 10.81
C SER A 813 -45.33 27.73 12.24
#